data_AF-A0A9X0QFK0-F1
#
_entry.id   AF-A0A9X0QFK0-F1
#
_cell.length_a   1.000
_cell.length_b   1.000
_cell.length_c   1.000
_cell.angle_alpha   90.00
_cell.angle_beta   90.00
_cell.angle_gamma   90.00
#
_symmetry.space_group_name_H-M   'P 1'
#
loop_
_entity.id
_entity.type
_entity.pdbx_description
1 polymer ?
#
loop_
_entity_poly.entity_id
_entity_poly.type
_entity_poly.pdbx_seq_one_letter_code
_entity_poly.pdbx_strand_id
1 'polypeptide(L)'
;MSALLKRIACASVTVITLLGGIRTVTAQVNNSIFGPNVWIIDPTMPISDVNTALNSKAISGTSQFGTARAAVFFMPGSYDVTAKIGFNEAVYGLGTSPRDVTINGYITPNYSGPVSTSMTTVFWRSMANLTFNPGHNDSQNNPPNTLQWGVSQGTSLRRLQINGNLQMDGSALLPGGTICGWASGGFVADIVVTGYMDPCAQQQWYTRNSELGSWDDVLNVWNQGHIDNMVFSGVVGAPPPTFALADPRTVPDNTVLDRTPKSREIPFIYVDRSKNFNVFVPAVRNNSRGTTWSGGGLGYGYSLPISAFFIATPTSTLAEINQALAWGKNLILTPGIYTYSGSINVTRPNTVVLGIGYADLVSQAGTPVITIADVDGVQVGGLLIDATTANADVLLQVGRPSGRRVSHAWNPTTLSDIFVRVGGYVKGTATTSVEVDSNDVILDNLWLWRADHGAGAGWTSNVAAHGLVVNGDNVLASGLAVEHYQQNQVVWNGNGGETIFFQDEAPYDVPSQDAWMNGSARGFSPYSVSQGVKTHKAYGLGIYSNFTSAPVILDSAITVPITRGVTVNNALTYNLSSLAGSGIAHVVNDQGASVGPGGNNTAYLPFYGITPITVRANNAARAFGAENPPFSVSYSGFVNGDTAAVLGGAPALSTTAKTYSLPGLYPIRVGQGTLSVTSNFPYVFNFVSGTLLVRLR
;
A
#
# COMPACT_ATOMS: atom_id res chain seq x y z
N MET A 1 73.34 -6.76 -71.86
CA MET A 1 72.21 -5.82 -71.97
C MET A 1 71.71 -5.51 -70.56
N SER A 2 72.40 -4.62 -69.83
CA SER A 2 72.02 -3.20 -69.61
C SER A 2 70.70 -3.02 -68.86
N ALA A 3 70.54 -2.30 -67.73
CA ALA A 3 71.30 -1.95 -66.52
C ALA A 3 70.47 -0.86 -65.78
N LEU A 4 70.31 -0.98 -64.44
CA LEU A 4 70.07 0.08 -63.40
C LEU A 4 68.84 1.03 -63.56
N LEU A 5 68.11 1.56 -62.57
CA LEU A 5 68.35 2.07 -61.20
C LEU A 5 67.03 1.97 -60.36
N LYS A 6 67.04 1.47 -59.11
CA LYS A 6 67.10 2.17 -57.79
C LYS A 6 65.93 3.12 -57.41
N ARG A 7 65.11 2.61 -56.46
CA ARG A 7 64.49 3.20 -55.24
C ARG A 7 64.48 4.74 -55.08
N ILE A 8 63.29 5.29 -54.74
CA ILE A 8 62.96 6.06 -53.52
C ILE A 8 61.43 6.01 -53.37
N ALA A 9 60.93 5.35 -52.32
CA ALA A 9 59.54 5.44 -51.90
C ALA A 9 59.46 6.44 -50.74
N CYS A 10 58.60 7.45 -50.89
CA CYS A 10 58.38 8.49 -49.89
C CYS A 10 57.64 7.87 -48.70
N ALA A 11 58.27 7.91 -47.52
CA ALA A 11 57.67 7.48 -46.27
C ALA A 11 56.71 8.56 -45.78
N SER A 12 55.40 8.33 -45.91
CA SER A 12 54.38 9.04 -45.15
C SER A 12 54.35 8.44 -43.75
N VAL A 13 54.94 9.16 -42.78
CA VAL A 13 54.77 8.87 -41.36
C VAL A 13 53.34 9.23 -40.97
N THR A 14 52.44 8.26 -41.03
CA THR A 14 51.17 8.33 -40.30
C THR A 14 51.49 8.04 -38.84
N VAL A 15 51.52 9.08 -38.02
CA VAL A 15 51.48 8.95 -36.56
C VAL A 15 50.16 8.25 -36.23
N ILE A 16 50.24 6.96 -35.93
CA ILE A 16 49.17 6.24 -35.25
C ILE A 16 49.19 6.78 -33.81
N THR A 17 48.42 7.84 -33.56
CA THR A 17 47.94 8.13 -32.22
C THR A 17 47.11 6.93 -31.79
N LEU A 18 47.62 6.16 -30.83
CA LEU A 18 46.85 5.17 -30.08
C LEU A 18 45.73 5.92 -29.32
N LEU A 19 44.62 6.18 -30.00
CA LEU A 19 43.37 6.53 -29.35
C LEU A 19 42.88 5.25 -28.67
N GLY A 20 43.15 5.14 -27.38
CA GLY A 20 42.50 4.17 -26.51
C GLY A 20 41.00 4.22 -26.77
N GLY A 21 40.42 3.08 -27.14
CA GLY A 21 39.03 3.00 -27.56
C GLY A 21 38.10 3.54 -26.47
N ILE A 22 37.39 4.62 -26.78
CA ILE A 22 36.23 5.07 -26.02
C ILE A 22 35.17 3.98 -26.21
N ARG A 23 35.11 3.03 -25.28
CA ARG A 23 33.89 2.23 -25.10
C ARG A 23 32.84 3.19 -24.58
N THR A 24 31.74 3.34 -25.30
CA THR A 24 30.58 4.09 -24.79
C THR A 24 30.15 3.47 -23.47
N VAL A 25 29.78 4.28 -22.48
CA VAL A 25 29.24 3.81 -21.18
C VAL A 25 28.12 2.79 -21.39
N THR A 26 27.32 2.94 -22.45
CA THR A 26 26.29 1.96 -22.89
C THR A 26 26.82 0.53 -23.10
N ALA A 27 28.06 0.36 -23.58
CA ALA A 27 28.67 -0.96 -23.81
C ALA A 27 29.36 -1.54 -22.57
N GLN A 28 29.71 -0.70 -21.58
CA GLN A 28 30.35 -1.13 -20.33
C GLN A 28 29.32 -1.42 -19.23
N VAL A 29 28.15 -0.78 -19.29
CA VAL A 29 27.06 -0.90 -18.30
C VAL A 29 26.14 -2.12 -18.54
N ASN A 30 26.05 -2.65 -19.78
CA ASN A 30 25.09 -3.71 -20.16
C ASN A 30 25.61 -5.17 -20.05
N ASN A 31 26.82 -5.41 -19.53
CA ASN A 31 27.38 -6.76 -19.34
C ASN A 31 27.36 -7.17 -17.85
N SER A 32 26.17 -7.14 -17.23
CA SER A 32 25.99 -7.58 -15.85
C SER A 32 25.54 -9.04 -15.76
N ILE A 33 25.76 -9.67 -14.60
CA ILE A 33 25.20 -11.00 -14.28
C ILE A 33 23.65 -11.00 -14.24
N PHE A 34 23.03 -9.81 -14.23
CA PHE A 34 21.59 -9.62 -14.20
C PHE A 34 21.00 -9.32 -15.59
N GLY A 35 21.79 -9.51 -16.65
CA GLY A 35 21.34 -9.36 -18.02
C GLY A 35 21.37 -7.91 -18.53
N PRO A 36 20.86 -7.70 -19.76
CA PRO A 36 21.08 -6.47 -20.52
C PRO A 36 20.18 -5.30 -20.10
N ASN A 37 19.12 -5.57 -19.33
CA ASN A 37 18.16 -4.58 -18.85
C ASN A 37 18.50 -4.09 -17.43
N VAL A 38 19.74 -4.33 -16.99
CA VAL A 38 20.25 -3.88 -15.70
C VAL A 38 21.48 -3.03 -15.92
N TRP A 39 21.41 -1.79 -15.43
CA TRP A 39 22.49 -0.82 -15.52
C TRP A 39 23.19 -0.72 -14.17
N ILE A 40 24.45 -1.15 -14.10
CA ILE A 40 25.28 -0.98 -12.90
C ILE A 40 26.16 0.25 -13.08
N ILE A 41 25.88 1.29 -12.29
CA ILE A 41 26.59 2.55 -12.25
C ILE A 41 27.59 2.50 -11.09
N ASP A 42 28.82 2.88 -11.36
CA ASP A 42 29.87 2.99 -10.34
C ASP A 42 30.50 4.39 -10.33
N PRO A 43 31.15 4.81 -9.22
CA PRO A 43 31.62 6.20 -9.04
C PRO A 43 32.71 6.63 -10.03
N THR A 44 33.29 5.71 -10.79
CA THR A 44 34.32 6.01 -11.80
C THR A 44 33.73 6.39 -13.16
N MET A 45 32.42 6.17 -13.37
CA MET A 45 31.75 6.51 -14.62
C MET A 45 31.60 8.04 -14.77
N PRO A 46 31.84 8.61 -15.97
CA PRO A 46 31.59 10.03 -16.21
C PRO A 46 30.12 10.40 -15.96
N ILE A 47 29.89 11.41 -15.12
CA ILE A 47 28.52 11.79 -14.71
C ILE A 47 27.66 12.27 -15.88
N SER A 48 28.26 12.87 -16.91
CA SER A 48 27.57 13.23 -18.16
C SER A 48 26.95 12.01 -18.83
N ASP A 49 27.66 10.89 -18.81
CA ASP A 49 27.25 9.66 -19.48
C ASP A 49 26.20 8.93 -18.63
N VAL A 50 26.34 8.98 -17.31
CA VAL A 50 25.34 8.50 -16.35
C VAL A 50 24.02 9.25 -16.55
N ASN A 51 24.04 10.59 -16.50
CA ASN A 51 22.83 11.40 -16.70
C ASN A 51 22.23 11.19 -18.10
N THR A 52 23.06 11.03 -19.13
CA THR A 52 22.58 10.71 -20.49
C THR A 52 21.90 9.35 -20.56
N ALA A 53 22.48 8.33 -19.92
CA ALA A 53 21.92 6.98 -19.90
C ALA A 53 20.58 6.95 -19.16
N LEU A 54 20.52 7.51 -17.96
CA LEU A 54 19.32 7.51 -17.12
C LEU A 54 18.15 8.25 -17.78
N ASN A 55 18.43 9.39 -18.43
CA ASN A 55 17.41 10.15 -19.16
C ASN A 55 17.07 9.60 -20.55
N SER A 56 17.70 8.49 -20.97
CA SER A 56 17.38 7.86 -22.25
C SER A 56 15.99 7.21 -22.22
N LYS A 57 15.32 7.14 -23.37
CA LYS A 57 14.02 6.46 -23.50
C LYS A 57 14.09 4.96 -23.16
N ALA A 58 15.28 4.36 -23.17
CA ALA A 58 15.47 2.95 -22.85
C ALA A 58 15.33 2.69 -21.33
N ILE A 59 15.54 3.71 -20.50
CA ILE A 59 15.45 3.63 -19.04
C ILE A 59 14.21 4.44 -18.60
N SER A 60 14.24 5.76 -18.78
CA SER A 60 13.17 6.69 -18.41
C SER A 60 12.01 6.79 -19.40
N GLY A 61 11.56 5.66 -19.95
CA GLY A 61 10.46 5.61 -20.92
C GLY A 61 9.13 6.12 -20.36
N THR A 62 8.31 6.75 -21.19
CA THR A 62 6.96 7.24 -20.84
C THR A 62 5.83 6.30 -21.26
N SER A 63 6.17 5.09 -21.73
CA SER A 63 5.17 4.14 -22.23
C SER A 63 4.59 3.32 -21.08
N GLN A 64 3.40 3.72 -20.61
CA GLN A 64 2.69 3.06 -19.52
C GLN A 64 2.55 1.54 -19.75
N PHE A 65 2.03 1.15 -20.91
CA PHE A 65 1.84 -0.25 -21.31
C PHE A 65 2.97 -0.76 -22.22
N GLY A 66 4.16 -0.17 -22.13
CA GLY A 66 5.32 -0.60 -22.90
C GLY A 66 5.89 -1.93 -22.38
N THR A 67 6.69 -2.59 -23.22
CA THR A 67 7.37 -3.84 -22.87
C THR A 67 8.73 -3.63 -22.21
N ALA A 68 9.24 -2.40 -22.20
CA ALA A 68 10.49 -2.06 -21.54
C ALA A 68 10.38 -2.27 -20.03
N ARG A 69 11.43 -2.86 -19.45
CA ARG A 69 11.62 -3.10 -18.03
C ARG A 69 13.07 -2.74 -17.70
N ALA A 70 13.30 -2.02 -16.61
CA ALA A 70 14.65 -1.53 -16.29
C ALA A 70 14.95 -1.58 -14.79
N ALA A 71 16.16 -2.03 -14.46
CA ALA A 71 16.72 -1.84 -13.11
C ALA A 71 18.03 -1.07 -13.18
N VAL A 72 18.16 -0.03 -12.38
CA VAL A 72 19.38 0.76 -12.24
C VAL A 72 19.97 0.49 -10.86
N PHE A 73 21.22 0.08 -10.83
CA PHE A 73 21.99 -0.16 -9.62
C PHE A 73 23.11 0.84 -9.48
N PHE A 74 23.16 1.55 -8.36
CA PHE A 74 24.29 2.39 -7.97
C PHE A 74 25.17 1.63 -6.98
N MET A 75 26.44 1.44 -7.33
CA MET A 75 27.45 0.94 -6.40
C MET A 75 27.67 1.93 -5.25
N PRO A 76 28.19 1.50 -4.09
CA PRO A 76 28.56 2.42 -3.01
C PRO A 76 29.44 3.58 -3.50
N GLY A 77 29.05 4.82 -3.18
CA GLY A 77 29.69 6.05 -3.64
C GLY A 77 28.76 7.27 -3.62
N SER A 78 29.22 8.35 -4.25
CA SER A 78 28.52 9.63 -4.33
C SER A 78 28.41 10.06 -5.79
N TYR A 79 27.24 10.55 -6.21
CA TYR A 79 26.90 10.80 -7.61
C TYR A 79 26.12 12.10 -7.78
N ASP A 80 26.54 12.97 -8.68
CA ASP A 80 25.85 14.23 -8.99
C ASP A 80 24.78 14.01 -10.09
N VAL A 81 23.72 13.29 -9.75
CA VAL A 81 22.68 12.84 -10.70
C VAL A 81 21.48 13.77 -10.72
N THR A 82 21.05 14.13 -11.92
CA THR A 82 19.77 14.77 -12.20
C THR A 82 19.09 13.97 -13.30
N ALA A 83 18.16 13.10 -12.90
CA ALA A 83 17.53 12.16 -13.82
C ALA A 83 16.04 12.02 -13.56
N LYS A 84 15.36 11.43 -14.55
CA LYS A 84 13.97 11.00 -14.41
C LYS A 84 13.92 9.51 -14.08
N ILE A 85 12.75 9.04 -13.66
CA ILE A 85 12.41 7.62 -13.56
C ILE A 85 11.12 7.35 -14.34
N GLY A 86 11.18 6.41 -15.28
CA GLY A 86 10.10 6.06 -16.21
C GLY A 86 9.11 5.04 -15.66
N PHE A 87 8.28 4.51 -16.56
CA PHE A 87 7.43 3.35 -16.27
C PHE A 87 8.23 2.06 -16.27
N ASN A 88 7.86 1.15 -15.36
CA ASN A 88 8.47 -0.16 -15.16
C ASN A 88 9.99 -0.08 -14.93
N GLU A 89 10.41 0.96 -14.20
CA GLU A 89 11.79 1.23 -13.84
C GLU A 89 11.95 1.18 -12.33
N ALA A 90 13.02 0.56 -11.85
CA ALA A 90 13.38 0.58 -10.44
C ALA A 90 14.84 0.95 -10.24
N VAL A 91 15.11 1.82 -9.26
CA VAL A 91 16.45 2.34 -8.96
C VAL A 91 16.87 1.90 -7.56
N TYR A 92 18.06 1.32 -7.44
CA TYR A 92 18.55 0.79 -6.17
C TYR A 92 19.98 1.23 -5.88
N GLY A 93 20.25 1.51 -4.61
CA GLY A 93 21.62 1.52 -4.10
C GLY A 93 22.06 0.13 -3.67
N LEU A 94 23.29 -0.25 -4.00
CA LEU A 94 23.90 -1.53 -3.63
C LEU A 94 24.65 -1.48 -2.29
N GLY A 95 24.35 -0.48 -1.46
CA GLY A 95 24.92 -0.30 -0.13
C GLY A 95 24.45 -1.34 0.90
N THR A 96 25.22 -1.52 1.96
CA THR A 96 24.71 -2.18 3.19
C THR A 96 23.74 -1.30 3.95
N SER A 97 23.89 0.02 3.79
CA SER A 97 23.03 1.06 4.31
C SER A 97 22.69 2.06 3.19
N PRO A 98 21.55 2.77 3.26
CA PRO A 98 21.25 3.85 2.33
C PRO A 98 22.34 4.93 2.28
N ARG A 99 23.09 5.10 3.38
CA ARG A 99 24.20 6.06 3.50
C ARG A 99 25.42 5.70 2.65
N ASP A 100 25.51 4.46 2.17
CA ASP A 100 26.64 4.03 1.35
C ASP A 100 26.50 4.53 -0.11
N VAL A 101 25.32 4.96 -0.54
CA VAL A 101 25.04 5.43 -1.90
C VAL A 101 24.33 6.79 -1.84
N THR A 102 25.03 7.86 -2.22
CA THR A 102 24.52 9.23 -2.15
C THR A 102 24.29 9.81 -3.54
N ILE A 103 23.09 10.35 -3.76
CA ILE A 103 22.71 11.14 -4.93
C ILE A 103 22.70 12.62 -4.54
N ASN A 104 23.63 13.41 -5.05
CA ASN A 104 23.60 14.87 -4.94
C ASN A 104 22.84 15.44 -6.13
N GLY A 105 21.55 15.66 -5.91
CA GLY A 105 20.59 15.97 -6.95
C GLY A 105 19.32 15.17 -6.76
N TYR A 106 18.72 14.71 -7.85
CA TYR A 106 17.41 14.10 -7.82
C TYR A 106 17.26 12.98 -8.86
N ILE A 107 16.38 12.04 -8.53
CA ILE A 107 15.76 11.11 -9.47
C ILE A 107 14.25 11.22 -9.21
N THR A 108 13.51 11.85 -10.13
CA THR A 108 12.07 12.12 -9.94
C THR A 108 11.24 11.55 -11.07
N PRO A 109 9.94 11.27 -10.87
CA PRO A 109 9.13 10.63 -11.90
C PRO A 109 9.12 11.41 -13.22
N ASN A 110 9.20 10.67 -14.33
CA ASN A 110 8.98 11.24 -15.65
C ASN A 110 7.47 11.47 -15.85
N TYR A 111 7.03 12.71 -15.66
CA TYR A 111 5.61 13.09 -15.75
C TYR A 111 5.07 13.12 -17.18
N SER A 112 5.89 12.91 -18.22
CA SER A 112 5.52 12.97 -19.65
C SER A 112 4.93 14.30 -20.15
N GLY A 113 4.86 15.32 -19.28
CA GLY A 113 4.35 16.68 -19.50
C GLY A 113 4.82 17.65 -18.41
N PRO A 114 4.29 18.88 -18.33
CA PRO A 114 4.65 19.85 -17.30
C PRO A 114 4.34 19.35 -15.89
N VAL A 115 5.22 19.65 -14.93
CA VAL A 115 4.97 19.48 -13.50
C VAL A 115 3.80 20.41 -13.13
N SER A 116 2.67 19.85 -12.70
CA SER A 116 1.33 20.46 -12.43
C SER A 116 0.14 19.80 -13.16
N THR A 117 0.35 18.81 -14.03
CA THR A 117 -0.75 18.00 -14.62
C THR A 117 -1.20 16.86 -13.70
N SER A 118 -2.34 16.23 -14.03
CA SER A 118 -2.79 15.00 -13.34
C SER A 118 -1.72 13.91 -13.39
N MET A 119 -1.51 13.26 -12.26
CA MET A 119 -0.50 12.23 -11.99
C MET A 119 -1.13 10.88 -11.69
N THR A 120 -2.45 10.80 -11.85
CA THR A 120 -3.29 9.64 -11.56
C THR A 120 -2.83 8.35 -12.27
N THR A 121 -1.99 8.45 -13.31
CA THR A 121 -1.44 7.30 -14.07
C THR A 121 0.07 7.12 -13.94
N VAL A 122 0.73 7.81 -13.01
CA VAL A 122 2.19 7.71 -12.78
C VAL A 122 2.51 6.47 -11.94
N PHE A 123 2.35 5.30 -12.57
CA PHE A 123 2.45 3.97 -11.96
C PHE A 123 3.82 3.32 -12.12
N TRP A 124 4.00 2.15 -11.48
CA TRP A 124 5.06 1.18 -11.75
C TRP A 124 6.48 1.76 -11.77
N ARG A 125 6.88 2.38 -10.67
CA ARG A 125 8.26 2.81 -10.43
C ARG A 125 8.64 2.74 -8.96
N SER A 126 9.90 2.46 -8.67
CA SER A 126 10.37 2.38 -7.28
C SER A 126 11.81 2.83 -7.09
N MET A 127 12.12 3.27 -5.88
CA MET A 127 13.49 3.56 -5.47
C MET A 127 13.79 2.94 -4.10
N ALA A 128 14.97 2.35 -3.95
CA ALA A 128 15.37 1.78 -2.67
C ALA A 128 16.86 1.89 -2.32
N ASN A 129 17.15 1.95 -1.02
CA ASN A 129 18.49 1.87 -0.45
C ASN A 129 19.46 2.98 -0.90
N LEU A 130 18.98 4.24 -0.95
CA LEU A 130 19.71 5.42 -1.42
C LEU A 130 19.63 6.57 -0.41
N THR A 131 20.63 7.44 -0.41
CA THR A 131 20.58 8.77 0.19
C THR A 131 20.41 9.83 -0.88
N PHE A 132 19.49 10.78 -0.70
CA PHE A 132 19.31 11.94 -1.56
C PHE A 132 19.70 13.24 -0.83
N ASN A 133 20.49 14.07 -1.50
CA ASN A 133 20.74 15.47 -1.17
C ASN A 133 20.09 16.35 -2.26
N PRO A 134 18.78 16.65 -2.17
CA PRO A 134 18.01 17.33 -3.24
C PRO A 134 18.29 18.84 -3.35
N GLY A 135 19.55 19.26 -3.22
CA GLY A 135 19.95 20.67 -3.28
C GLY A 135 19.88 21.30 -4.68
N HIS A 136 19.76 20.47 -5.73
CA HIS A 136 19.59 20.91 -7.12
C HIS A 136 18.11 21.06 -7.47
N ASN A 137 17.74 22.24 -7.97
CA ASN A 137 16.37 22.57 -8.33
C ASN A 137 16.29 23.13 -9.73
N ASP A 138 15.31 22.65 -10.48
CA ASP A 138 15.00 23.06 -11.84
C ASP A 138 13.50 22.83 -12.12
N SER A 139 13.05 22.94 -13.36
CA SER A 139 11.64 22.72 -13.68
C SER A 139 11.13 21.29 -13.46
N GLN A 140 12.02 20.31 -13.26
CA GLN A 140 11.70 18.89 -13.04
C GLN A 140 11.70 18.53 -11.55
N ASN A 141 12.44 19.27 -10.71
CA ASN A 141 12.49 19.09 -9.26
C ASN A 141 12.51 20.46 -8.55
N ASN A 142 11.35 20.92 -8.07
CA ASN A 142 11.17 22.23 -7.42
C ASN A 142 9.96 22.13 -6.47
N PRO A 143 10.05 22.48 -5.17
CA PRO A 143 10.84 23.54 -4.54
C PRO A 143 12.26 23.17 -4.03
N PRO A 144 13.08 24.14 -3.60
CA PRO A 144 14.41 23.90 -3.06
C PRO A 144 14.53 22.85 -1.96
N ASN A 145 15.62 22.07 -2.00
CA ASN A 145 15.93 21.03 -0.99
C ASN A 145 14.82 19.98 -0.87
N THR A 146 14.11 19.70 -1.95
CA THR A 146 12.96 18.79 -1.95
C THR A 146 13.15 17.71 -3.00
N LEU A 147 12.97 16.45 -2.62
CA LEU A 147 12.83 15.36 -3.57
C LEU A 147 11.34 15.25 -3.94
N GLN A 148 11.01 15.46 -5.22
CA GLN A 148 9.65 15.24 -5.70
C GLN A 148 9.40 13.78 -6.09
N TRP A 149 8.35 13.20 -5.52
CA TRP A 149 7.89 11.85 -5.77
C TRP A 149 6.38 11.83 -6.05
N GLY A 150 5.96 12.59 -7.06
CA GLY A 150 4.58 12.58 -7.49
C GLY A 150 4.22 11.32 -8.26
N VAL A 151 3.48 10.43 -7.62
CA VAL A 151 3.13 9.11 -8.16
C VAL A 151 1.70 8.71 -7.79
N SER A 152 1.26 7.61 -8.42
CA SER A 152 0.06 6.86 -8.02
C SER A 152 0.43 5.43 -7.57
N GLN A 153 -0.51 4.49 -7.61
CA GLN A 153 -0.35 3.10 -7.19
C GLN A 153 0.75 2.33 -7.95
N GLY A 154 1.12 1.15 -7.42
CA GLY A 154 2.16 0.30 -8.01
C GLY A 154 3.58 0.84 -7.84
N THR A 155 3.77 1.77 -6.90
CA THR A 155 5.04 2.45 -6.64
C THR A 155 5.51 2.23 -5.20
N SER A 156 6.81 2.40 -4.97
CA SER A 156 7.36 2.32 -3.61
C SER A 156 8.63 3.16 -3.44
N LEU A 157 8.74 3.83 -2.29
CA LEU A 157 10.03 4.29 -1.74
C LEU A 157 10.35 3.45 -0.52
N ARG A 158 11.49 2.76 -0.55
CA ARG A 158 11.89 1.86 0.54
C ARG A 158 13.31 2.13 0.99
N ARG A 159 13.56 2.14 2.29
CA ARG A 159 14.94 2.18 2.82
C ARG A 159 15.73 3.38 2.29
N LEU A 160 15.22 4.60 2.41
CA LEU A 160 15.84 5.81 1.87
C LEU A 160 16.23 6.80 2.96
N GLN A 161 17.30 7.57 2.75
CA GLN A 161 17.55 8.80 3.49
C GLN A 161 17.33 10.00 2.56
N ILE A 162 16.48 10.94 2.95
CA ILE A 162 16.24 12.18 2.20
C ILE A 162 16.68 13.33 3.10
N ASN A 163 17.82 13.93 2.75
CA ASN A 163 18.41 15.07 3.46
C ASN A 163 17.76 16.37 2.97
N GLY A 164 16.49 16.54 3.32
CA GLY A 164 15.63 17.62 2.85
C GLY A 164 14.17 17.24 3.01
N ASN A 165 13.33 17.81 2.17
CA ASN A 165 11.89 17.53 2.14
C ASN A 165 11.56 16.43 1.14
N LEU A 166 10.43 15.76 1.36
CA LEU A 166 9.82 14.84 0.41
C LEU A 166 8.45 15.40 0.04
N GLN A 167 8.26 15.75 -1.24
CA GLN A 167 6.97 16.18 -1.75
C GLN A 167 6.37 15.07 -2.60
N MET A 168 5.13 14.70 -2.31
CA MET A 168 4.51 13.50 -2.87
C MET A 168 3.65 13.77 -4.11
N ASP A 169 3.69 14.97 -4.66
CA ASP A 169 3.05 15.30 -5.92
C ASP A 169 4.08 15.94 -6.88
N GLY A 170 3.60 16.31 -8.06
CA GLY A 170 4.32 17.03 -9.10
C GLY A 170 3.82 18.46 -9.09
N SER A 171 4.29 19.22 -8.11
CA SER A 171 3.95 20.62 -7.99
C SER A 171 4.93 21.50 -8.75
N ALA A 172 4.42 22.57 -9.34
CA ALA A 172 5.25 23.65 -9.84
C ALA A 172 5.02 24.91 -9.02
N LEU A 173 6.10 25.56 -8.59
CA LEU A 173 6.05 26.94 -8.12
C LEU A 173 5.75 27.84 -9.31
N LEU A 174 4.57 28.46 -9.34
CA LEU A 174 4.19 29.45 -10.33
C LEU A 174 4.10 30.85 -9.70
N PRO A 175 4.21 31.94 -10.48
CA PRO A 175 3.88 33.28 -10.01
C PRO A 175 2.43 33.31 -9.50
N GLY A 176 2.23 33.37 -8.17
CA GLY A 176 0.92 33.35 -7.52
C GLY A 176 0.67 32.17 -6.57
N GLY A 177 1.56 31.17 -6.50
CA GLY A 177 1.47 30.06 -5.55
C GLY A 177 1.89 28.70 -6.11
N THR A 178 1.84 27.66 -5.28
CA THR A 178 2.07 26.27 -5.66
C THR A 178 0.81 25.68 -6.28
N ILE A 179 0.92 25.05 -7.45
CA ILE A 179 -0.16 24.21 -8.02
C ILE A 179 0.22 22.75 -7.80
N CYS A 180 -0.60 22.02 -7.05
CA CYS A 180 -0.47 20.57 -6.92
C CYS A 180 -1.24 19.85 -8.04
N GLY A 181 -0.63 18.84 -8.66
CA GLY A 181 -1.32 17.94 -9.59
C GLY A 181 -2.16 16.90 -8.83
N TRP A 182 -3.29 16.46 -9.40
CA TRP A 182 -4.06 15.34 -8.82
C TRP A 182 -3.21 14.07 -8.79
N ALA A 183 -3.13 13.41 -7.64
CA ALA A 183 -2.35 12.19 -7.49
C ALA A 183 -3.05 11.19 -6.56
N SER A 184 -2.83 9.90 -6.79
CA SER A 184 -3.50 8.80 -6.10
C SER A 184 -2.48 7.75 -5.64
N GLY A 185 -1.46 8.24 -4.97
CA GLY A 185 -0.44 7.42 -4.31
C GLY A 185 -0.99 6.75 -3.05
N GLY A 186 -0.16 6.12 -2.25
CA GLY A 186 1.24 5.80 -2.47
C GLY A 186 1.79 5.12 -1.24
N PHE A 187 2.98 4.54 -1.37
CA PHE A 187 3.58 3.72 -0.32
C PHE A 187 5.00 4.16 -0.04
N VAL A 188 5.30 4.41 1.24
CA VAL A 188 6.69 4.52 1.72
C VAL A 188 6.92 3.66 2.96
N ALA A 189 8.11 3.06 3.03
CA ALA A 189 8.52 2.28 4.19
C ALA A 189 10.00 2.41 4.49
N ASP A 190 10.35 2.36 5.77
CA ASP A 190 11.75 2.28 6.21
C ASP A 190 12.59 3.49 5.77
N ILE A 191 11.99 4.68 5.65
CA ILE A 191 12.68 5.89 5.18
C ILE A 191 12.96 6.87 6.32
N VAL A 192 13.98 7.72 6.13
CA VAL A 192 14.24 8.92 6.95
C VAL A 192 14.07 10.15 6.04
N VAL A 193 13.20 11.07 6.42
CA VAL A 193 13.09 12.41 5.82
C VAL A 193 13.51 13.42 6.88
N THR A 194 14.61 14.16 6.64
CA THR A 194 15.14 15.07 7.67
C THR A 194 14.35 16.38 7.78
N GLY A 195 13.71 16.80 6.69
CA GLY A 195 12.79 17.93 6.64
C GLY A 195 11.34 17.50 6.82
N TYR A 196 10.43 18.13 6.08
CA TYR A 196 9.02 17.76 6.09
C TYR A 196 8.65 16.81 4.96
N MET A 197 7.60 16.02 5.17
CA MET A 197 6.91 15.26 4.13
C MET A 197 5.60 15.96 3.81
N ASP A 198 5.37 16.29 2.53
CA ASP A 198 4.24 17.08 2.05
C ASP A 198 3.39 16.28 1.05
N PRO A 199 2.11 16.00 1.36
CA PRO A 199 1.20 15.33 0.46
C PRO A 199 0.66 16.20 -0.69
N CYS A 200 0.62 17.52 -0.54
CA CYS A 200 0.03 18.47 -1.49
C CYS A 200 -1.40 18.07 -1.91
N ALA A 201 -1.61 17.46 -3.10
CA ALA A 201 -2.93 17.00 -3.58
C ALA A 201 -3.03 15.48 -3.72
N GLN A 202 -2.22 14.72 -2.97
CA GLN A 202 -2.38 13.28 -2.83
C GLN A 202 -3.71 12.96 -2.14
N GLN A 203 -4.53 12.12 -2.78
CA GLN A 203 -5.81 11.68 -2.23
C GLN A 203 -5.62 10.84 -0.95
N GLN A 204 -4.67 9.92 -0.96
CA GLN A 204 -4.36 9.03 0.15
C GLN A 204 -2.88 8.67 0.16
N TRP A 205 -2.40 8.13 1.29
CA TRP A 205 -1.03 7.61 1.39
C TRP A 205 -0.85 6.65 2.57
N TYR A 206 0.07 5.70 2.43
CA TYR A 206 0.53 4.86 3.54
C TYR A 206 2.03 5.01 3.82
N THR A 207 2.34 5.34 5.07
CA THR A 207 3.72 5.46 5.58
C THR A 207 3.91 4.49 6.75
N ARG A 208 4.91 3.61 6.68
CA ARG A 208 5.24 2.72 7.81
C ARG A 208 6.71 2.66 8.19
N ASN A 209 6.99 2.46 9.48
CA ASN A 209 8.35 2.24 10.00
C ASN A 209 9.37 3.29 9.54
N SER A 210 8.97 4.55 9.49
CA SER A 210 9.80 5.65 8.97
C SER A 210 10.07 6.68 10.06
N GLU A 211 10.98 7.62 9.76
CA GLU A 211 11.31 8.76 10.61
C GLU A 211 11.13 10.04 9.78
N LEU A 212 10.25 10.93 10.23
CA LEU A 212 9.96 12.21 9.58
C LEU A 212 10.41 13.35 10.50
N GLY A 213 11.06 14.37 9.96
CA GLY A 213 11.35 15.61 10.69
C GLY A 213 10.06 16.31 11.07
N SER A 214 9.14 16.45 10.10
CA SER A 214 7.75 16.84 10.33
C SER A 214 6.84 16.36 9.20
N TRP A 215 5.54 16.52 9.38
CA TRP A 215 4.52 16.36 8.36
C TRP A 215 3.93 17.72 8.05
N ASP A 216 3.85 18.11 6.78
CA ASP A 216 3.21 19.38 6.39
C ASP A 216 1.69 19.18 6.34
N ASP A 217 0.97 19.93 7.18
CA ASP A 217 -0.48 19.97 7.24
C ASP A 217 -1.08 21.16 6.48
N VAL A 218 -0.26 22.05 5.92
CA VAL A 218 -0.70 23.32 5.34
C VAL A 218 -1.05 23.20 3.86
N LEU A 219 -2.34 23.06 3.61
CA LEU A 219 -2.98 23.12 2.29
C LEU A 219 -2.97 24.53 1.70
N ASN A 220 -1.82 25.06 1.28
CA ASN A 220 -1.74 26.29 0.49
C ASN A 220 -1.90 26.00 -1.01
N VAL A 221 -3.08 25.51 -1.42
CA VAL A 221 -3.35 25.21 -2.83
C VAL A 221 -4.63 25.87 -3.33
N TRP A 222 -4.47 26.65 -4.40
CA TRP A 222 -5.54 27.13 -5.26
C TRP A 222 -6.03 26.00 -6.20
N ASN A 223 -6.50 24.87 -5.67
CA ASN A 223 -7.41 23.96 -6.37
C ASN A 223 -7.90 22.82 -5.45
N GLN A 224 -9.14 22.39 -5.68
CA GLN A 224 -10.03 21.64 -4.77
C GLN A 224 -9.71 20.14 -4.60
N GLY A 225 -8.46 19.77 -4.31
CA GLY A 225 -8.10 18.38 -3.97
C GLY A 225 -8.47 18.05 -2.53
N HIS A 226 -9.23 16.97 -2.31
CA HIS A 226 -9.49 16.41 -0.98
C HIS A 226 -8.35 15.46 -0.58
N ILE A 227 -7.75 15.67 0.60
CA ILE A 227 -6.83 14.71 1.22
C ILE A 227 -7.65 13.81 2.15
N ASP A 228 -8.00 12.62 1.66
CA ASP A 228 -9.03 11.77 2.28
C ASP A 228 -8.47 10.77 3.30
N ASN A 229 -7.32 10.13 3.05
CA ASN A 229 -6.87 9.01 3.90
C ASN A 229 -5.34 8.89 4.02
N MET A 230 -4.76 9.61 4.98
CA MET A 230 -3.33 9.56 5.28
C MET A 230 -3.06 8.63 6.46
N VAL A 231 -2.44 7.48 6.21
CA VAL A 231 -2.28 6.41 7.22
C VAL A 231 -0.82 6.23 7.60
N PHE A 232 -0.55 6.21 8.91
CA PHE A 232 0.77 6.06 9.50
C PHE A 232 0.78 4.88 10.47
N SER A 233 1.81 4.04 10.41
CA SER A 233 2.04 3.02 11.44
C SER A 233 3.52 2.87 11.78
N GLY A 234 3.89 2.93 13.05
CA GLY A 234 5.30 2.80 13.42
C GLY A 234 6.17 3.97 12.95
N VAL A 235 5.60 5.15 12.72
CA VAL A 235 6.33 6.32 12.20
C VAL A 235 6.76 7.23 13.35
N VAL A 236 8.07 7.51 13.43
CA VAL A 236 8.61 8.54 14.32
C VAL A 236 8.39 9.90 13.66
N GLY A 237 7.82 10.86 14.40
CA GLY A 237 7.47 12.18 13.83
C GLY A 237 6.18 12.18 13.01
N ALA A 238 5.34 11.15 13.13
CA ALA A 238 3.99 11.15 12.54
C ALA A 238 3.14 12.33 13.05
N PRO A 239 2.21 12.87 12.24
CA PRO A 239 1.26 13.88 12.70
C PRO A 239 0.34 13.33 13.82
N PRO A 240 -0.36 14.19 14.57
CA PRO A 240 -1.45 13.74 15.43
C PRO A 240 -2.60 13.13 14.59
N PRO A 241 -3.38 12.18 15.15
CA PRO A 241 -4.57 11.67 14.49
C PRO A 241 -5.64 12.78 14.35
N THR A 242 -6.17 12.96 13.15
CA THR A 242 -7.09 14.06 12.79
C THR A 242 -8.33 13.62 12.02
N PHE A 243 -8.49 12.32 11.78
CA PHE A 243 -9.57 11.76 10.96
C PHE A 243 -10.97 12.28 11.37
N ALA A 244 -11.67 12.89 10.41
CA ALA A 244 -13.01 13.45 10.54
C ALA A 244 -13.17 14.50 11.66
N LEU A 245 -12.08 15.19 12.05
CA LEU A 245 -12.13 16.26 13.06
C LEU A 245 -12.37 17.65 12.47
N ALA A 246 -12.09 17.84 11.19
CA ALA A 246 -12.22 19.12 10.48
C ALA A 246 -12.48 18.90 8.99
N ASP A 247 -12.63 19.99 8.23
CA ASP A 247 -12.74 19.92 6.78
C ASP A 247 -11.43 19.39 6.17
N PRO A 248 -11.44 18.28 5.41
CA PRO A 248 -10.25 17.68 4.80
C PRO A 248 -9.51 18.61 3.83
N ARG A 249 -10.18 19.67 3.36
CA ARG A 249 -9.57 20.74 2.54
C ARG A 249 -8.74 21.72 3.36
N THR A 250 -8.74 21.60 4.68
CA THR A 250 -7.95 22.45 5.57
C THR A 250 -7.09 21.64 6.56
N VAL A 251 -7.46 20.39 6.85
CA VAL A 251 -6.68 19.49 7.72
C VAL A 251 -6.70 18.08 7.13
N PRO A 252 -5.55 17.47 6.80
CA PRO A 252 -5.50 16.09 6.31
C PRO A 252 -6.16 15.09 7.28
N ASP A 253 -6.87 14.10 6.75
CA ASP A 253 -7.47 13.01 7.54
C ASP A 253 -6.41 11.96 7.91
N ASN A 254 -5.80 12.13 9.09
CA ASN A 254 -4.71 11.26 9.55
C ASN A 254 -5.21 10.11 10.44
N THR A 255 -4.92 8.87 10.03
CA THR A 255 -5.00 7.66 10.84
C THR A 255 -3.62 7.26 11.32
N VAL A 256 -3.40 7.21 12.65
CA VAL A 256 -2.05 7.07 13.21
C VAL A 256 -2.00 5.93 14.22
N LEU A 257 -1.16 4.94 13.95
CA LEU A 257 -0.84 3.83 14.86
C LEU A 257 0.61 4.00 15.34
N ASP A 258 0.85 3.98 16.66
CA ASP A 258 2.21 4.14 17.21
C ASP A 258 3.19 3.05 16.72
N ARG A 259 2.68 1.85 16.44
CA ARG A 259 3.44 0.69 16.01
C ARG A 259 2.80 0.03 14.80
N THR A 260 3.62 -0.50 13.91
CA THR A 260 3.16 -1.51 12.93
C THR A 260 3.15 -2.87 13.65
N PRO A 261 2.00 -3.56 13.77
CA PRO A 261 1.88 -4.78 14.58
C PRO A 261 2.85 -5.88 14.15
N LYS A 262 3.04 -6.06 12.84
CA LYS A 262 4.00 -6.98 12.25
C LYS A 262 4.49 -6.42 10.92
N SER A 263 5.77 -6.57 10.62
CA SER A 263 6.32 -6.20 9.31
C SER A 263 7.56 -7.02 8.99
N ARG A 264 7.91 -7.08 7.72
CA ARG A 264 9.21 -7.57 7.25
C ARG A 264 9.58 -6.77 6.01
N GLU A 265 10.76 -6.15 6.02
CA GLU A 265 11.22 -5.40 4.86
C GLU A 265 11.55 -6.35 3.70
N ILE A 266 11.40 -5.87 2.47
CA ILE A 266 11.68 -6.64 1.26
C ILE A 266 13.18 -7.02 1.18
N PRO A 267 13.52 -8.27 0.77
CA PRO A 267 14.90 -8.61 0.45
C PRO A 267 15.50 -7.71 -0.62
N PHE A 268 16.78 -7.36 -0.48
CA PHE A 268 17.44 -6.47 -1.43
C PHE A 268 18.88 -6.90 -1.74
N ILE A 269 19.32 -6.59 -2.95
CA ILE A 269 20.68 -6.86 -3.41
C ILE A 269 21.62 -5.77 -2.89
N TYR A 270 22.79 -6.17 -2.39
CA TYR A 270 23.86 -5.26 -2.01
C TYR A 270 25.23 -5.85 -2.37
N VAL A 271 26.28 -5.02 -2.33
CA VAL A 271 27.66 -5.47 -2.46
C VAL A 271 28.40 -5.39 -1.13
N ASP A 272 29.16 -6.43 -0.81
CA ASP A 272 30.02 -6.42 0.37
C ASP A 272 31.31 -5.61 0.15
N ARG A 273 32.17 -5.52 1.17
CA ARG A 273 33.46 -4.80 1.09
C ARG A 273 34.41 -5.36 0.02
N SER A 274 34.24 -6.62 -0.37
CA SER A 274 34.98 -7.30 -1.43
C SER A 274 34.31 -7.17 -2.80
N LYS A 275 33.25 -6.36 -2.91
CA LYS A 275 32.42 -6.15 -4.11
C LYS A 275 31.68 -7.41 -4.60
N ASN A 276 31.47 -8.40 -3.73
CA ASN A 276 30.63 -9.53 -4.07
C ASN A 276 29.15 -9.15 -3.90
N PHE A 277 28.32 -9.55 -4.85
CA PHE A 277 26.88 -9.44 -4.73
C PHE A 277 26.33 -10.41 -3.68
N ASN A 278 25.43 -9.90 -2.87
CA ASN A 278 24.69 -10.63 -1.85
C ASN A 278 23.23 -10.16 -1.86
N VAL A 279 22.34 -10.99 -1.34
CA VAL A 279 20.96 -10.59 -1.03
C VAL A 279 20.82 -10.58 0.48
N PHE A 280 20.46 -9.44 1.05
CA PHE A 280 20.07 -9.37 2.44
C PHE A 280 18.60 -9.75 2.59
N VAL A 281 18.32 -10.58 3.58
CA VAL A 281 16.99 -11.12 3.89
C VAL A 281 16.58 -10.60 5.27
N PRO A 282 15.76 -9.53 5.34
CA PRO A 282 15.36 -8.94 6.61
C PRO A 282 14.55 -9.90 7.49
N ALA A 283 14.75 -9.80 8.80
CA ALA A 283 13.96 -10.54 9.78
C ALA A 283 12.56 -9.92 9.96
N VAL A 284 11.59 -10.74 10.34
CA VAL A 284 10.27 -10.26 10.78
C VAL A 284 10.42 -9.42 12.06
N ARG A 285 9.69 -8.32 12.15
CA ARG A 285 9.58 -7.46 13.34
C ARG A 285 8.14 -7.47 13.82
N ASN A 286 7.96 -7.50 15.13
CA ASN A 286 6.67 -7.26 15.77
C ASN A 286 6.69 -5.88 16.43
N ASN A 287 5.56 -5.18 16.42
CA ASN A 287 5.40 -3.85 17.01
C ASN A 287 6.53 -2.89 16.60
N SER A 288 6.85 -2.85 15.31
CA SER A 288 7.95 -2.06 14.79
C SER A 288 7.63 -0.57 14.82
N ARG A 289 8.69 0.24 14.96
CA ARG A 289 8.66 1.70 14.86
C ARG A 289 10.03 2.18 14.41
N GLY A 290 10.04 3.21 13.57
CA GLY A 290 11.25 3.75 12.96
C GLY A 290 11.97 2.75 12.05
N THR A 291 13.05 3.23 11.45
CA THR A 291 13.75 2.48 10.42
C THR A 291 14.53 1.28 10.97
N THR A 292 14.89 0.36 10.08
CA THR A 292 15.68 -0.84 10.36
C THR A 292 17.19 -0.56 10.33
N TRP A 293 17.61 0.58 9.77
CA TRP A 293 19.00 0.83 9.38
C TRP A 293 19.59 2.12 9.93
N SER A 294 18.81 3.03 10.54
CA SER A 294 19.35 4.29 11.09
C SER A 294 20.41 4.05 12.17
N GLY A 295 20.30 2.94 12.91
CA GLY A 295 21.30 2.44 13.86
C GLY A 295 22.58 1.86 13.23
N GLY A 296 22.67 1.79 11.90
CA GLY A 296 23.82 1.33 11.13
C GLY A 296 23.70 -0.09 10.57
N GLY A 297 24.40 -0.35 9.46
CA GLY A 297 24.49 -1.66 8.81
C GLY A 297 23.21 -2.11 8.09
N LEU A 298 23.11 -3.42 7.85
CA LEU A 298 22.01 -4.04 7.11
C LEU A 298 20.69 -4.08 7.90
N GLY A 299 20.74 -4.00 9.23
CA GLY A 299 19.62 -4.28 10.12
C GLY A 299 19.59 -5.75 10.56
N TYR A 300 18.49 -6.19 11.16
CA TYR A 300 18.31 -7.58 11.60
C TYR A 300 17.87 -8.47 10.43
N GLY A 301 18.59 -9.57 10.21
CA GLY A 301 18.37 -10.48 9.09
C GLY A 301 19.61 -11.34 8.83
N TYR A 302 19.68 -11.93 7.64
CA TYR A 302 20.85 -12.70 7.20
C TYR A 302 21.15 -12.42 5.72
N SER A 303 22.40 -12.64 5.31
CA SER A 303 22.83 -12.46 3.93
C SER A 303 23.01 -13.80 3.24
N LEU A 304 22.54 -13.88 2.01
CA LEU A 304 22.77 -15.00 1.10
C LEU A 304 23.73 -14.54 -0.01
N PRO A 305 24.79 -15.30 -0.32
CA PRO A 305 25.65 -14.96 -1.44
C PRO A 305 24.86 -15.07 -2.75
N ILE A 306 25.22 -14.28 -3.77
CA ILE A 306 24.49 -14.31 -5.05
C ILE A 306 24.47 -15.71 -5.68
N SER A 307 25.48 -16.55 -5.40
CA SER A 307 25.55 -17.94 -5.83
C SER A 307 24.44 -18.84 -5.26
N ALA A 308 23.73 -18.40 -4.22
CA ALA A 308 22.54 -19.08 -3.69
C ALA A 308 21.30 -18.87 -4.56
N PHE A 309 21.35 -18.01 -5.58
CA PHE A 309 20.24 -17.68 -6.46
C PHE A 309 20.43 -18.26 -7.86
N PHE A 310 19.32 -18.68 -8.45
CA PHE A 310 19.17 -18.77 -9.89
C PHE A 310 18.73 -17.40 -10.39
N ILE A 311 19.53 -16.79 -11.27
CA ILE A 311 19.21 -15.50 -11.90
C ILE A 311 18.53 -15.81 -13.23
N ALA A 312 17.20 -15.75 -13.22
CA ALA A 312 16.38 -15.99 -14.40
C ALA A 312 16.31 -14.73 -15.27
N THR A 313 16.30 -14.97 -16.58
CA THR A 313 16.00 -13.99 -17.63
C THR A 313 14.70 -14.39 -18.33
N PRO A 314 14.07 -13.50 -19.12
CA PRO A 314 12.89 -13.86 -19.91
C PRO A 314 13.05 -15.08 -20.83
N THR A 315 14.28 -15.49 -21.14
CA THR A 315 14.57 -16.70 -21.92
C THR A 315 14.70 -17.97 -21.09
N SER A 316 14.74 -17.86 -19.75
CA SER A 316 14.77 -19.02 -18.84
C SER A 316 13.43 -19.74 -18.89
N THR A 317 13.48 -21.06 -19.03
CA THR A 317 12.27 -21.89 -19.05
C THR A 317 11.71 -22.10 -17.65
N LEU A 318 10.40 -22.35 -17.57
CA LEU A 318 9.76 -22.69 -16.30
C LEU A 318 10.37 -23.95 -15.66
N ALA A 319 10.80 -24.91 -16.48
CA ALA A 319 11.45 -26.13 -16.02
C ALA A 319 12.79 -25.85 -15.33
N GLU A 320 13.64 -24.99 -15.91
CA GLU A 320 14.91 -24.59 -15.30
C GLU A 320 14.70 -23.86 -13.97
N ILE A 321 13.74 -22.93 -13.92
CA ILE A 321 13.39 -22.21 -12.69
C ILE A 321 12.96 -23.19 -11.59
N ASN A 322 11.99 -24.05 -11.90
CA ASN A 322 11.46 -25.00 -10.92
C ASN A 322 12.51 -26.05 -10.49
N GLN A 323 13.39 -26.47 -11.41
CA GLN A 323 14.50 -27.37 -11.09
C GLN A 323 15.51 -26.69 -10.15
N ALA A 324 15.86 -25.42 -10.40
CA ALA A 324 16.76 -24.68 -9.51
C ALA A 324 16.17 -24.51 -8.10
N LEU A 325 14.87 -24.17 -8.00
CA LEU A 325 14.16 -24.09 -6.72
C LEU A 325 14.15 -25.44 -6.00
N ALA A 326 13.90 -26.55 -6.71
CA ALA A 326 13.95 -27.89 -6.16
C ALA A 326 15.35 -28.29 -5.67
N TRP A 327 16.41 -27.78 -6.30
CA TRP A 327 17.81 -28.00 -5.93
C TRP A 327 18.36 -27.06 -4.84
N GLY A 328 17.49 -26.29 -4.18
CA GLY A 328 17.89 -25.47 -3.05
C GLY A 328 18.27 -24.03 -3.41
N LYS A 329 18.14 -23.61 -4.68
CA LYS A 329 18.35 -22.21 -5.04
C LYS A 329 17.17 -21.33 -4.64
N ASN A 330 17.46 -20.06 -4.44
CA ASN A 330 16.49 -18.96 -4.46
C ASN A 330 16.35 -18.42 -5.89
N LEU A 331 15.48 -17.44 -6.12
CA LEU A 331 15.20 -16.92 -7.46
C LEU A 331 15.33 -15.40 -7.52
N ILE A 332 16.06 -14.92 -8.53
CA ILE A 332 16.00 -13.52 -8.97
C ILE A 332 15.42 -13.50 -10.39
N LEU A 333 14.37 -12.73 -10.60
CA LEU A 333 13.80 -12.45 -11.92
C LEU A 333 14.33 -11.09 -12.38
N THR A 334 15.18 -11.10 -13.41
CA THR A 334 15.74 -9.89 -14.02
C THR A 334 14.66 -9.13 -14.82
N PRO A 335 14.86 -7.83 -15.14
CA PRO A 335 13.81 -7.02 -15.76
C PRO A 335 13.40 -7.55 -17.13
N GLY A 336 12.12 -7.88 -17.28
CA GLY A 336 11.53 -8.38 -18.52
C GLY A 336 10.19 -9.05 -18.31
N ILE A 337 9.60 -9.55 -19.40
CA ILE A 337 8.29 -10.22 -19.43
C ILE A 337 8.50 -11.72 -19.59
N TYR A 338 8.01 -12.48 -18.62
CA TYR A 338 8.14 -13.93 -18.50
C TYR A 338 6.80 -14.57 -18.80
N THR A 339 6.73 -15.27 -19.93
CA THR A 339 5.49 -15.85 -20.43
C THR A 339 5.50 -17.36 -20.22
N TYR A 340 4.64 -17.86 -19.34
CA TYR A 340 4.64 -19.27 -18.94
C TYR A 340 3.27 -19.93 -19.00
N SER A 341 3.27 -21.20 -19.40
CA SER A 341 2.15 -22.13 -19.23
C SER A 341 2.44 -23.02 -18.02
N GLY A 342 1.94 -22.61 -16.84
CA GLY A 342 2.18 -23.28 -15.56
C GLY A 342 2.68 -22.32 -14.49
N SER A 343 3.09 -22.87 -13.35
CA SER A 343 3.46 -22.11 -12.16
C SER A 343 4.95 -22.23 -11.81
N ILE A 344 5.54 -21.13 -11.35
CA ILE A 344 6.74 -21.16 -10.52
C ILE A 344 6.34 -21.77 -9.16
N ASN A 345 6.91 -22.92 -8.82
CA ASN A 345 6.51 -23.71 -7.66
C ASN A 345 7.49 -23.48 -6.49
N VAL A 346 7.07 -22.67 -5.52
CA VAL A 346 7.87 -22.39 -4.32
C VAL A 346 7.45 -23.33 -3.20
N THR A 347 8.21 -24.40 -3.00
CA THR A 347 7.86 -25.47 -2.06
C THR A 347 8.77 -25.57 -0.84
N ARG A 348 9.91 -24.89 -0.85
CA ARG A 348 10.92 -24.95 0.22
C ARG A 348 10.74 -23.77 1.20
N PRO A 349 10.75 -24.00 2.52
CA PRO A 349 10.76 -22.92 3.51
C PRO A 349 11.92 -21.94 3.29
N ASN A 350 11.72 -20.68 3.67
CA ASN A 350 12.71 -19.59 3.57
C ASN A 350 13.19 -19.28 2.14
N THR A 351 12.48 -19.74 1.11
CA THR A 351 12.83 -19.39 -0.27
C THR A 351 12.60 -17.91 -0.52
N VAL A 352 13.58 -17.26 -1.13
CA VAL A 352 13.47 -15.87 -1.62
C VAL A 352 13.20 -15.88 -3.11
N VAL A 353 12.18 -15.15 -3.55
CA VAL A 353 11.88 -14.84 -4.95
C VAL A 353 11.84 -13.32 -5.09
N LEU A 354 12.80 -12.76 -5.81
CA LEU A 354 12.93 -11.31 -5.97
C LEU A 354 12.85 -10.92 -7.45
N GLY A 355 11.83 -10.16 -7.82
CA GLY A 355 11.81 -9.42 -9.08
C GLY A 355 12.56 -8.09 -8.93
N ILE A 356 13.32 -7.73 -9.95
CA ILE A 356 13.96 -6.42 -10.05
C ILE A 356 13.47 -5.72 -11.32
N GLY A 357 13.30 -4.40 -11.25
CA GLY A 357 12.88 -3.60 -12.41
C GLY A 357 11.54 -4.02 -13.01
N TYR A 358 10.54 -4.30 -12.14
CA TYR A 358 9.20 -4.71 -12.56
C TYR A 358 9.18 -5.96 -13.43
N ALA A 359 9.92 -7.00 -13.01
CA ALA A 359 9.84 -8.32 -13.63
C ALA A 359 8.37 -8.79 -13.67
N ASP A 360 7.92 -9.13 -14.87
CA ASP A 360 6.50 -9.28 -15.19
C ASP A 360 6.18 -10.73 -15.55
N LEU A 361 5.28 -11.37 -14.79
CA LEU A 361 4.86 -12.75 -15.02
C LEU A 361 3.50 -12.79 -15.71
N VAL A 362 3.44 -13.47 -16.85
CA VAL A 362 2.25 -13.54 -17.70
C VAL A 362 1.70 -14.98 -17.72
N SER A 363 0.47 -15.18 -17.24
CA SER A 363 -0.20 -16.51 -17.25
C SER A 363 -0.72 -16.86 -18.63
N GLN A 364 -0.33 -17.98 -19.23
CA GLN A 364 -0.83 -18.41 -20.55
C GLN A 364 -1.90 -19.52 -20.52
N ALA A 365 -2.06 -20.23 -19.41
CA ALA A 365 -2.77 -21.51 -19.38
C ALA A 365 -3.91 -21.60 -18.34
N GLY A 366 -4.39 -20.46 -17.84
CA GLY A 366 -5.42 -20.43 -16.79
C GLY A 366 -4.96 -20.99 -15.43
N THR A 367 -3.67 -21.23 -15.28
CA THR A 367 -3.02 -21.65 -14.03
C THR A 367 -2.40 -20.44 -13.32
N PRO A 368 -2.17 -20.50 -12.00
CA PRO A 368 -1.38 -19.49 -11.30
C PRO A 368 0.01 -19.35 -11.93
N VAL A 369 0.55 -18.13 -12.01
CA VAL A 369 1.95 -17.91 -12.45
C VAL A 369 2.94 -18.29 -11.36
N ILE A 370 2.52 -18.23 -10.10
CA ILE A 370 3.29 -18.63 -8.94
C ILE A 370 2.38 -19.32 -7.91
N THR A 371 2.86 -20.44 -7.38
CA THR A 371 2.26 -21.14 -6.25
C THR A 371 3.28 -21.23 -5.13
N ILE A 372 2.86 -20.90 -3.91
CA ILE A 372 3.67 -21.01 -2.71
C ILE A 372 3.04 -22.08 -1.84
N ALA A 373 3.80 -23.10 -1.46
CA ALA A 373 3.32 -24.12 -0.54
C ALA A 373 3.07 -23.55 0.87
N ASP A 374 2.32 -24.28 1.69
CA ASP A 374 2.08 -23.95 3.11
C ASP A 374 3.36 -24.21 3.93
N VAL A 375 4.35 -23.33 3.79
CA VAL A 375 5.69 -23.44 4.39
C VAL A 375 6.14 -22.10 4.99
N ASP A 376 7.02 -22.18 5.98
CA ASP A 376 7.55 -21.00 6.68
C ASP A 376 8.41 -20.11 5.78
N GLY A 377 8.32 -18.80 6.02
CA GLY A 377 9.40 -17.86 5.74
C GLY A 377 9.66 -17.50 4.29
N VAL A 378 8.82 -17.94 3.35
CA VAL A 378 8.95 -17.57 1.94
C VAL A 378 8.80 -16.06 1.80
N GLN A 379 9.65 -15.44 0.99
CA GLN A 379 9.62 -14.01 0.70
C GLN A 379 9.56 -13.81 -0.80
N VAL A 380 8.45 -13.22 -1.27
CA VAL A 380 8.26 -12.86 -2.68
C VAL A 380 8.13 -11.35 -2.77
N GLY A 381 8.95 -10.74 -3.62
CA GLY A 381 9.08 -9.29 -3.70
C GLY A 381 9.19 -8.76 -5.13
N GLY A 382 8.55 -7.62 -5.42
CA GLY A 382 8.85 -6.81 -6.62
C GLY A 382 8.39 -7.42 -7.94
N LEU A 383 7.16 -7.96 -7.98
CA LEU A 383 6.59 -8.59 -9.16
C LEU A 383 5.42 -7.80 -9.73
N LEU A 384 5.40 -7.68 -11.05
CA LEU A 384 4.17 -7.41 -11.81
C LEU A 384 3.63 -8.75 -12.32
N ILE A 385 2.31 -8.92 -12.30
CA ILE A 385 1.64 -10.12 -12.79
C ILE A 385 0.51 -9.68 -13.73
N ASP A 386 0.58 -10.14 -14.98
CA ASP A 386 -0.41 -9.84 -16.00
C ASP A 386 -1.29 -11.06 -16.31
N ALA A 387 -2.60 -10.84 -16.29
CA ALA A 387 -3.56 -11.79 -16.82
C ALA A 387 -3.56 -11.80 -18.36
N THR A 388 -3.98 -12.90 -18.96
CA THR A 388 -4.15 -13.01 -20.43
C THR A 388 -5.54 -13.47 -20.81
N THR A 389 -5.76 -13.70 -22.10
CA THR A 389 -7.05 -14.13 -22.66
C THR A 389 -7.52 -15.48 -22.13
N ALA A 390 -6.61 -16.33 -21.62
CA ALA A 390 -6.98 -17.54 -20.90
C ALA A 390 -7.33 -17.17 -19.45
N ASN A 391 -8.59 -17.37 -19.05
CA ASN A 391 -9.02 -17.11 -17.69
C ASN A 391 -8.24 -17.95 -16.68
N ALA A 392 -7.55 -17.31 -15.75
CA ALA A 392 -6.94 -17.96 -14.60
C ALA A 392 -7.90 -17.94 -13.42
N ASP A 393 -8.11 -19.07 -12.75
CA ASP A 393 -8.92 -19.10 -11.52
C ASP A 393 -8.24 -18.27 -10.41
N VAL A 394 -6.92 -18.38 -10.33
CA VAL A 394 -6.05 -17.62 -9.43
C VAL A 394 -4.76 -17.27 -10.17
N LEU A 395 -4.26 -16.03 -10.06
CA LEU A 395 -2.94 -15.66 -10.64
C LEU A 395 -1.78 -15.94 -9.68
N LEU A 396 -1.92 -15.61 -8.39
CA LEU A 396 -0.95 -15.92 -7.33
C LEU A 396 -1.64 -16.65 -6.17
N GLN A 397 -1.11 -17.82 -5.81
CA GLN A 397 -1.66 -18.65 -4.73
C GLN A 397 -0.64 -18.88 -3.60
N VAL A 398 -1.05 -18.61 -2.36
CA VAL A 398 -0.26 -18.88 -1.15
C VAL A 398 -0.96 -19.91 -0.28
N GLY A 399 -0.37 -21.09 -0.15
CA GLY A 399 -0.99 -22.24 0.51
C GLY A 399 -1.82 -23.07 -0.47
N ARG A 400 -2.76 -23.86 0.06
CA ARG A 400 -3.67 -24.71 -0.74
C ARG A 400 -5.12 -24.46 -0.37
N PRO A 401 -6.02 -24.27 -1.34
CA PRO A 401 -7.44 -24.15 -1.09
C PRO A 401 -7.98 -25.39 -0.37
N SER A 402 -8.80 -25.18 0.65
CA SER A 402 -9.38 -26.26 1.47
C SER A 402 -8.35 -27.23 2.12
N GLY A 403 -7.06 -26.89 2.12
CA GLY A 403 -6.02 -27.65 2.76
C GLY A 403 -6.02 -27.48 4.29
N ARG A 404 -5.35 -28.39 5.00
CA ARG A 404 -5.02 -28.17 6.41
C ARG A 404 -4.09 -26.97 6.50
N ARG A 405 -4.46 -25.97 7.30
CA ARG A 405 -3.66 -24.77 7.58
C ARG A 405 -2.87 -24.98 8.86
N VAL A 406 -1.59 -24.60 8.85
CA VAL A 406 -0.77 -24.52 10.06
C VAL A 406 -0.41 -23.08 10.34
N SER A 407 -0.04 -22.77 11.59
CA SER A 407 0.43 -21.43 11.92
C SER A 407 1.88 -21.24 11.49
N HIS A 408 2.17 -20.08 10.92
CA HIS A 408 3.49 -19.59 10.53
C HIS A 408 3.89 -18.34 11.33
N ALA A 409 3.29 -18.11 12.50
CA ALA A 409 3.39 -16.85 13.25
C ALA A 409 4.85 -16.37 13.49
N TRP A 410 5.79 -17.29 13.72
CA TRP A 410 7.19 -16.98 13.98
C TRP A 410 8.00 -16.63 12.74
N ASN A 411 7.62 -17.17 11.59
CA ASN A 411 8.33 -16.99 10.34
C ASN A 411 7.33 -17.03 9.18
N PRO A 412 6.51 -15.99 9.03
CA PRO A 412 5.42 -16.01 8.07
C PRO A 412 5.96 -15.95 6.64
N THR A 413 5.13 -16.36 5.67
CA THR A 413 5.34 -15.98 4.28
C THR A 413 5.03 -14.47 4.11
N THR A 414 5.80 -13.77 3.28
CA THR A 414 5.60 -12.34 2.99
C THR A 414 5.56 -12.10 1.50
N LEU A 415 4.57 -11.32 1.07
CA LEU A 415 4.45 -10.77 -0.27
C LEU A 415 4.66 -9.25 -0.18
N SER A 416 5.64 -8.72 -0.90
CA SER A 416 5.96 -7.29 -0.90
C SER A 416 6.02 -6.71 -2.31
N ASP A 417 5.46 -5.52 -2.54
CA ASP A 417 5.45 -4.90 -3.88
C ASP A 417 4.93 -5.89 -4.95
N ILE A 418 3.76 -6.47 -4.69
CA ILE A 418 3.07 -7.37 -5.62
C ILE A 418 1.98 -6.60 -6.33
N PHE A 419 2.12 -6.48 -7.64
CA PHE A 419 1.21 -5.75 -8.48
C PHE A 419 0.57 -6.71 -9.48
N VAL A 420 -0.76 -6.67 -9.59
CA VAL A 420 -1.50 -7.50 -10.54
C VAL A 420 -2.29 -6.60 -11.47
N ARG A 421 -2.28 -6.90 -12.77
CA ARG A 421 -3.03 -6.19 -13.79
C ARG A 421 -3.87 -7.17 -14.62
N VAL A 422 -5.16 -6.88 -14.72
CA VAL A 422 -6.13 -7.64 -15.52
C VAL A 422 -6.71 -6.73 -16.60
N GLY A 423 -6.16 -6.79 -17.82
CA GLY A 423 -6.43 -5.82 -18.88
C GLY A 423 -5.39 -4.71 -18.99
N GLY A 424 -5.61 -3.72 -19.85
CA GLY A 424 -4.77 -2.51 -19.98
C GLY A 424 -3.57 -2.67 -20.90
N TYR A 425 -2.70 -3.66 -20.64
CA TYR A 425 -1.58 -3.99 -21.53
C TYR A 425 -2.02 -4.90 -22.67
N VAL A 426 -2.74 -5.97 -22.32
CA VAL A 426 -3.38 -6.92 -23.23
C VAL A 426 -4.76 -7.27 -22.68
N LYS A 427 -5.63 -7.87 -23.49
CA LYS A 427 -6.86 -8.47 -22.98
C LYS A 427 -6.50 -9.56 -21.96
N GLY A 428 -7.02 -9.44 -20.74
CA GLY A 428 -6.71 -10.32 -19.62
C GLY A 428 -7.95 -10.63 -18.80
N THR A 429 -8.15 -11.88 -18.38
CA THR A 429 -9.25 -12.29 -17.48
C THR A 429 -8.72 -13.17 -16.36
N ALA A 430 -9.24 -12.99 -15.15
CA ALA A 430 -8.93 -13.84 -14.01
C ALA A 430 -10.09 -13.87 -13.03
N THR A 431 -10.43 -15.02 -12.45
CA THR A 431 -11.45 -15.08 -11.41
C THR A 431 -10.97 -14.37 -10.14
N THR A 432 -9.78 -14.73 -9.66
CA THR A 432 -9.13 -14.12 -8.49
C THR A 432 -7.69 -13.72 -8.83
N SER A 433 -7.26 -12.51 -8.47
CA SER A 433 -5.86 -12.12 -8.67
C SER A 433 -4.92 -12.76 -7.65
N VAL A 434 -5.24 -12.66 -6.36
CA VAL A 434 -4.42 -13.23 -5.28
C VAL A 434 -5.30 -14.02 -4.31
N GLU A 435 -4.94 -15.28 -4.05
CA GLU A 435 -5.56 -16.11 -3.01
C GLU A 435 -4.54 -16.47 -1.92
N VAL A 436 -4.92 -16.23 -0.66
CA VAL A 436 -4.10 -16.48 0.52
C VAL A 436 -4.79 -17.48 1.44
N ASP A 437 -4.32 -18.73 1.40
CA ASP A 437 -4.77 -19.82 2.27
C ASP A 437 -3.90 -20.03 3.50
N SER A 438 -2.59 -19.78 3.40
CA SER A 438 -1.70 -19.92 4.54
C SER A 438 -2.04 -18.92 5.65
N ASN A 439 -1.93 -19.35 6.90
CA ASN A 439 -2.09 -18.47 8.05
C ASN A 439 -0.88 -17.53 8.20
N ASP A 440 -1.06 -16.44 8.95
CA ASP A 440 0.00 -15.51 9.40
C ASP A 440 0.73 -14.72 8.28
N VAL A 441 0.29 -14.85 7.02
CA VAL A 441 0.90 -14.20 5.85
C VAL A 441 0.91 -12.68 6.02
N ILE A 442 2.02 -12.05 5.64
CA ILE A 442 2.16 -10.59 5.58
C ILE A 442 2.04 -10.16 4.12
N LEU A 443 1.09 -9.28 3.82
CA LEU A 443 0.92 -8.61 2.54
C LEU A 443 1.35 -7.14 2.72
N ASP A 444 2.39 -6.70 2.02
CA ASP A 444 3.00 -5.39 2.20
C ASP A 444 3.16 -4.62 0.88
N ASN A 445 2.35 -3.60 0.66
CA ASN A 445 2.24 -2.88 -0.62
C ASN A 445 1.76 -3.78 -1.77
N LEU A 446 0.45 -4.00 -1.83
CA LEU A 446 -0.20 -4.71 -2.93
C LEU A 446 -1.06 -3.74 -3.73
N TRP A 447 -0.98 -3.83 -5.06
CA TRP A 447 -1.94 -3.18 -5.95
C TRP A 447 -2.51 -4.19 -6.93
N LEU A 448 -3.80 -4.49 -6.77
CA LEU A 448 -4.49 -5.47 -7.59
C LEU A 448 -5.50 -4.69 -8.45
N TRP A 449 -5.26 -4.61 -9.75
CA TRP A 449 -5.96 -3.67 -10.62
C TRP A 449 -6.62 -4.40 -11.79
N ARG A 450 -7.96 -4.41 -11.80
CA ARG A 450 -8.70 -4.69 -13.03
C ARG A 450 -8.70 -3.41 -13.86
N ALA A 451 -8.11 -3.45 -15.04
CA ALA A 451 -7.88 -2.23 -15.81
C ALA A 451 -9.16 -1.44 -16.13
N ASP A 452 -9.21 -0.17 -15.76
CA ASP A 452 -10.26 0.79 -16.14
C ASP A 452 -9.95 1.47 -17.49
N HIS A 453 -8.69 1.42 -17.94
CA HIS A 453 -8.24 2.00 -19.21
C HIS A 453 -7.16 1.15 -19.90
N GLY A 454 -6.87 1.48 -21.16
CA GLY A 454 -5.91 0.75 -22.00
C GLY A 454 -6.54 -0.40 -22.80
N ALA A 455 -5.70 -1.25 -23.36
CA ALA A 455 -6.12 -2.34 -24.24
C ALA A 455 -6.91 -3.40 -23.47
N GLY A 456 -8.12 -3.70 -23.94
CA GLY A 456 -8.96 -4.76 -23.34
C GLY A 456 -9.64 -4.38 -22.03
N ALA A 457 -9.59 -3.13 -21.59
CA ALA A 457 -10.40 -2.62 -20.47
C ALA A 457 -11.88 -2.51 -20.86
N GLY A 458 -12.76 -3.07 -20.05
CA GLY A 458 -14.21 -3.04 -20.26
C GLY A 458 -14.95 -4.24 -19.68
N TRP A 459 -16.24 -4.06 -19.38
CA TRP A 459 -17.05 -4.98 -18.57
C TRP A 459 -17.00 -6.45 -19.02
N THR A 460 -16.92 -6.70 -20.34
CA THR A 460 -16.88 -8.05 -20.91
C THR A 460 -15.50 -8.43 -21.43
N SER A 461 -14.54 -7.51 -21.48
CA SER A 461 -13.23 -7.72 -22.08
C SER A 461 -12.16 -8.13 -21.07
N ASN A 462 -12.17 -7.56 -19.86
CA ASN A 462 -11.28 -7.93 -18.77
C ASN A 462 -12.04 -8.38 -17.52
N VAL A 463 -12.88 -9.39 -17.69
CA VAL A 463 -13.68 -9.99 -16.62
C VAL A 463 -12.78 -10.42 -15.45
N ALA A 464 -13.08 -9.91 -14.25
CA ALA A 464 -12.44 -10.34 -13.02
C ALA A 464 -13.33 -10.17 -11.80
N ALA A 465 -13.44 -11.20 -10.97
CA ALA A 465 -14.38 -11.22 -9.84
C ALA A 465 -13.77 -10.62 -8.56
N HIS A 466 -12.56 -11.05 -8.19
CA HIS A 466 -11.91 -10.68 -6.94
C HIS A 466 -10.46 -10.26 -7.15
N GLY A 467 -10.03 -9.21 -6.48
CA GLY A 467 -8.62 -8.89 -6.36
C GLY A 467 -7.95 -9.80 -5.36
N LEU A 468 -8.46 -9.80 -4.12
CA LEU A 468 -7.87 -10.53 -3.01
C LEU A 468 -8.90 -11.43 -2.33
N VAL A 469 -8.57 -12.71 -2.17
CA VAL A 469 -9.29 -13.65 -1.30
C VAL A 469 -8.36 -14.10 -0.18
N VAL A 470 -8.71 -13.80 1.07
CA VAL A 470 -7.96 -14.20 2.26
C VAL A 470 -8.74 -15.25 3.03
N ASN A 471 -8.28 -16.49 2.95
CA ASN A 471 -8.84 -17.59 3.71
C ASN A 471 -8.05 -17.84 5.01
N GLY A 472 -6.74 -17.53 5.04
CA GLY A 472 -5.86 -17.80 6.17
C GLY A 472 -6.18 -16.96 7.41
N ASP A 473 -5.99 -17.53 8.59
CA ASP A 473 -6.10 -16.82 9.87
C ASP A 473 -4.86 -15.96 10.11
N ASN A 474 -5.02 -14.84 10.85
CA ASN A 474 -3.97 -13.92 11.29
C ASN A 474 -3.15 -13.29 10.15
N VAL A 475 -3.74 -13.19 8.96
CA VAL A 475 -3.13 -12.47 7.82
C VAL A 475 -3.13 -10.97 8.11
N LEU A 476 -2.02 -10.30 7.81
CA LEU A 476 -1.88 -8.85 7.91
C LEU A 476 -1.69 -8.26 6.53
N ALA A 477 -2.52 -7.30 6.15
CA ALA A 477 -2.34 -6.47 4.96
C ALA A 477 -1.98 -5.04 5.35
N SER A 478 -0.86 -4.53 4.85
CA SER A 478 -0.40 -3.16 5.07
C SER A 478 -0.10 -2.47 3.74
N GLY A 479 -0.80 -1.39 3.43
CA GLY A 479 -0.69 -0.75 2.11
C GLY A 479 -1.40 -1.56 1.02
N LEU A 480 -2.70 -1.77 1.15
CA LEU A 480 -3.50 -2.53 0.18
C LEU A 480 -4.30 -1.60 -0.74
N ALA A 481 -4.14 -1.74 -2.05
CA ALA A 481 -5.00 -1.13 -3.07
C ALA A 481 -5.61 -2.23 -3.95
N VAL A 482 -6.93 -2.23 -4.11
CA VAL A 482 -7.65 -3.18 -4.98
C VAL A 482 -8.72 -2.44 -5.74
N GLU A 483 -8.76 -2.54 -7.06
CA GLU A 483 -9.61 -1.65 -7.86
C GLU A 483 -10.32 -2.34 -9.04
N HIS A 484 -11.55 -1.87 -9.27
CA HIS A 484 -12.46 -2.11 -10.39
C HIS A 484 -12.93 -3.55 -10.63
N TYR A 485 -12.75 -4.48 -9.68
CA TYR A 485 -13.27 -5.85 -9.83
C TYR A 485 -14.80 -5.89 -9.85
N GLN A 486 -15.35 -6.90 -10.51
CA GLN A 486 -16.78 -6.97 -10.80
C GLN A 486 -17.62 -7.54 -9.66
N GLN A 487 -16.99 -8.18 -8.66
CA GLN A 487 -17.65 -8.64 -7.44
C GLN A 487 -16.95 -8.05 -6.21
N ASN A 488 -17.04 -8.70 -5.04
CA ASN A 488 -16.35 -8.24 -3.84
C ASN A 488 -14.84 -8.18 -4.12
N GLN A 489 -14.26 -6.98 -4.11
CA GLN A 489 -12.88 -6.78 -4.55
C GLN A 489 -11.89 -7.44 -3.57
N VAL A 490 -12.16 -7.33 -2.28
CA VAL A 490 -11.52 -8.06 -1.18
C VAL A 490 -12.56 -8.94 -0.49
N VAL A 491 -12.25 -10.23 -0.36
CA VAL A 491 -13.03 -11.20 0.43
C VAL A 491 -12.16 -11.73 1.56
N TRP A 492 -12.61 -11.56 2.79
CA TRP A 492 -11.89 -12.00 3.99
C TRP A 492 -12.67 -13.04 4.77
N ASN A 493 -12.14 -14.27 4.79
CA ASN A 493 -12.75 -15.45 5.40
C ASN A 493 -12.04 -15.89 6.69
N GLY A 494 -10.76 -15.57 6.85
CA GLY A 494 -9.96 -15.95 8.03
C GLY A 494 -10.20 -15.06 9.26
N ASN A 495 -10.00 -15.63 10.46
CA ASN A 495 -10.04 -14.90 11.73
C ASN A 495 -8.73 -14.18 12.00
N GLY A 496 -8.75 -13.17 12.88
CA GLY A 496 -7.56 -12.45 13.32
C GLY A 496 -6.96 -11.56 12.23
N GLY A 497 -7.69 -11.34 11.13
CA GLY A 497 -7.25 -10.51 10.04
C GLY A 497 -7.04 -9.07 10.47
N GLU A 498 -6.00 -8.44 9.93
CA GLU A 498 -5.72 -7.03 10.17
C GLU A 498 -5.39 -6.32 8.85
N THR A 499 -6.01 -5.17 8.60
CA THR A 499 -5.71 -4.30 7.46
C THR A 499 -5.34 -2.91 7.95
N ILE A 500 -4.20 -2.40 7.52
CA ILE A 500 -3.73 -1.05 7.80
C ILE A 500 -3.51 -0.36 6.46
N PHE A 501 -4.32 0.66 6.20
CA PHE A 501 -4.51 1.29 4.89
C PHE A 501 -5.19 0.36 3.88
N PHE A 502 -6.33 0.83 3.36
CA PHE A 502 -6.99 0.27 2.19
C PHE A 502 -7.45 1.40 1.27
N GLN A 503 -7.20 1.24 -0.02
CA GLN A 503 -7.76 2.08 -1.08
C GLN A 503 -8.48 1.21 -2.11
N ASP A 504 -9.63 1.68 -2.57
CA ASP A 504 -10.45 0.97 -3.55
C ASP A 504 -11.25 1.89 -4.45
N GLU A 505 -11.40 1.52 -5.71
CA GLU A 505 -12.38 2.12 -6.60
C GLU A 505 -13.35 1.07 -7.15
N ALA A 506 -14.66 1.31 -7.03
CA ALA A 506 -15.69 0.48 -7.66
C ALA A 506 -15.53 0.48 -9.21
N PRO A 507 -15.95 -0.58 -9.92
CA PRO A 507 -15.87 -0.64 -11.38
C PRO A 507 -16.66 0.49 -12.04
N TYR A 508 -16.01 1.28 -12.90
CA TYR A 508 -16.64 2.42 -13.58
C TYR A 508 -17.65 1.99 -14.64
N ASP A 509 -17.41 0.80 -15.18
CA ASP A 509 -17.97 0.26 -16.42
C ASP A 509 -19.16 -0.68 -16.18
N VAL A 510 -19.79 -0.60 -15.01
CA VAL A 510 -21.03 -1.31 -14.70
C VAL A 510 -22.12 -0.89 -15.70
N PRO A 511 -22.72 -1.83 -16.46
CA PRO A 511 -23.61 -1.49 -17.58
C PRO A 511 -25.04 -1.15 -17.15
N SER A 512 -25.48 -1.62 -15.98
CA SER A 512 -26.76 -1.29 -15.36
C SER A 512 -26.79 -1.75 -13.91
N GLN A 513 -27.72 -1.23 -13.11
CA GLN A 513 -27.94 -1.71 -11.74
C GLN A 513 -28.26 -3.22 -11.71
N ASP A 514 -29.14 -3.70 -12.60
CA ASP A 514 -29.56 -5.10 -12.67
C ASP A 514 -28.40 -6.06 -12.98
N ALA A 515 -27.40 -5.59 -13.74
CA ALA A 515 -26.20 -6.36 -14.06
C ALA A 515 -25.22 -6.48 -12.89
N TRP A 516 -25.38 -5.67 -11.85
CA TRP A 516 -24.49 -5.59 -10.70
C TRP A 516 -25.28 -5.60 -9.39
N MET A 517 -25.94 -6.73 -9.15
CA MET A 517 -26.64 -7.04 -7.91
C MET A 517 -25.96 -8.21 -7.20
N ASN A 518 -25.77 -8.12 -5.89
CA ASN A 518 -25.35 -9.23 -5.05
C ASN A 518 -26.57 -9.77 -4.28
N GLY A 519 -27.27 -10.74 -4.88
CA GLY A 519 -28.56 -11.19 -4.38
C GLY A 519 -29.58 -10.05 -4.41
N SER A 520 -30.10 -9.65 -3.25
CA SER A 520 -31.01 -8.49 -3.13
C SER A 520 -30.28 -7.16 -2.90
N ALA A 521 -28.98 -7.17 -2.64
CA ALA A 521 -28.19 -5.96 -2.41
C ALA A 521 -27.74 -5.35 -3.75
N ARG A 522 -27.74 -4.02 -3.83
CA ARG A 522 -27.24 -3.28 -4.98
C ARG A 522 -25.71 -3.20 -4.92
N GLY A 523 -25.04 -3.77 -5.92
CA GLY A 523 -23.59 -3.85 -6.01
C GLY A 523 -22.95 -4.86 -5.05
N PHE A 524 -21.64 -5.00 -5.20
CA PHE A 524 -20.80 -5.84 -4.35
C PHE A 524 -19.90 -4.95 -3.50
N SER A 525 -19.91 -5.13 -2.19
CA SER A 525 -19.04 -4.36 -1.28
C SER A 525 -17.57 -4.59 -1.61
N PRO A 526 -16.80 -3.54 -1.89
CA PRO A 526 -15.40 -3.72 -2.21
C PRO A 526 -14.56 -4.35 -1.11
N TYR A 527 -14.89 -4.11 0.16
CA TYR A 527 -14.27 -4.81 1.29
C TYR A 527 -15.29 -5.67 2.02
N SER A 528 -15.22 -6.99 1.91
CA SER A 528 -16.18 -7.91 2.52
C SER A 528 -15.50 -8.89 3.48
N VAL A 529 -15.91 -8.84 4.75
CA VAL A 529 -15.53 -9.80 5.78
C VAL A 529 -16.69 -10.76 6.00
N SER A 530 -16.42 -12.05 5.85
CA SER A 530 -17.42 -13.10 5.91
C SER A 530 -18.10 -13.20 7.28
N GLN A 531 -19.39 -13.56 7.27
CA GLN A 531 -20.23 -13.63 8.48
C GLN A 531 -19.72 -14.63 9.56
N GLY A 532 -18.90 -15.60 9.15
CA GLY A 532 -18.26 -16.56 10.05
C GLY A 532 -17.14 -15.97 10.91
N VAL A 533 -16.52 -14.87 10.48
CA VAL A 533 -15.37 -14.25 11.14
C VAL A 533 -15.75 -13.69 12.50
N LYS A 534 -14.91 -13.95 13.51
CA LYS A 534 -15.11 -13.52 14.90
C LYS A 534 -14.17 -12.40 15.32
N THR A 535 -13.03 -12.28 14.66
CA THR A 535 -12.02 -11.27 14.94
C THR A 535 -11.47 -10.70 13.64
N HIS A 536 -11.50 -9.38 13.50
CA HIS A 536 -10.97 -8.66 12.34
C HIS A 536 -10.75 -7.18 12.70
N LYS A 537 -9.67 -6.59 12.22
CA LYS A 537 -9.38 -5.16 12.44
C LYS A 537 -9.04 -4.48 11.14
N ALA A 538 -9.60 -3.31 10.91
CA ALA A 538 -9.28 -2.50 9.75
C ALA A 538 -9.07 -1.04 10.17
N TYR A 539 -8.06 -0.38 9.60
CA TYR A 539 -7.66 0.99 9.92
C TYR A 539 -7.40 1.80 8.64
N GLY A 540 -8.05 2.95 8.49
CA GLY A 540 -7.83 3.88 7.36
C GLY A 540 -8.27 3.29 6.02
N LEU A 541 -9.58 3.20 5.78
CA LEU A 541 -10.15 2.61 4.57
C LEU A 541 -10.82 3.70 3.72
N GLY A 542 -10.38 3.87 2.48
CA GLY A 542 -10.98 4.77 1.51
C GLY A 542 -11.56 4.00 0.32
N ILE A 543 -12.87 4.17 0.06
CA ILE A 543 -13.57 3.52 -1.04
C ILE A 543 -14.23 4.58 -1.93
N TYR A 544 -13.89 4.57 -3.21
CA TYR A 544 -14.30 5.59 -4.18
C TYR A 544 -15.29 4.99 -5.20
N SER A 545 -16.24 5.81 -5.66
CA SER A 545 -17.13 5.45 -6.78
C SER A 545 -17.01 6.46 -7.92
N ASN A 546 -16.71 5.96 -9.12
CA ASN A 546 -16.72 6.75 -10.36
C ASN A 546 -17.53 6.05 -11.46
N PHE A 547 -18.79 5.71 -11.19
CA PHE A 547 -19.67 5.10 -12.18
C PHE A 547 -19.87 6.04 -13.38
N THR A 548 -19.38 5.64 -14.55
CA THR A 548 -19.45 6.44 -15.78
C THR A 548 -20.34 5.82 -16.84
N SER A 549 -20.56 4.50 -16.80
CA SER A 549 -21.32 3.78 -17.83
C SER A 549 -22.83 3.76 -17.60
N ALA A 550 -23.29 3.68 -16.35
CA ALA A 550 -24.71 3.71 -16.02
C ALA A 550 -24.96 4.24 -14.60
N PRO A 551 -26.16 4.79 -14.31
CA PRO A 551 -26.55 5.16 -12.95
C PRO A 551 -26.61 3.92 -12.05
N VAL A 552 -25.75 3.86 -11.04
CA VAL A 552 -25.58 2.69 -10.16
C VAL A 552 -25.39 3.14 -8.72
N ILE A 553 -26.15 2.54 -7.81
CA ILE A 553 -25.95 2.67 -6.37
C ILE A 553 -25.26 1.42 -5.84
N LEU A 554 -24.22 1.61 -5.04
CA LEU A 554 -23.65 0.59 -4.16
C LEU A 554 -24.29 0.71 -2.78
N ASP A 555 -24.92 -0.34 -2.26
CA ASP A 555 -25.58 -0.28 -0.94
C ASP A 555 -24.58 -0.05 0.20
N SER A 556 -23.42 -0.71 0.17
CA SER A 556 -22.41 -0.57 1.22
C SER A 556 -21.00 -0.80 0.69
N ALA A 557 -20.08 0.10 1.01
CA ALA A 557 -18.67 -0.04 0.63
C ALA A 557 -17.97 -1.17 1.41
N ILE A 558 -18.28 -1.32 2.69
CA ILE A 558 -17.64 -2.30 3.57
C ILE A 558 -18.73 -3.16 4.22
N THR A 559 -18.62 -4.49 4.11
CA THR A 559 -19.49 -5.42 4.84
C THR A 559 -18.72 -6.23 5.85
N VAL A 560 -19.20 -6.24 7.10
CA VAL A 560 -18.56 -6.99 8.21
C VAL A 560 -19.61 -7.63 9.14
N PRO A 561 -19.31 -8.75 9.82
CA PRO A 561 -20.21 -9.29 10.83
C PRO A 561 -20.28 -8.39 12.07
N ILE A 562 -21.45 -8.32 12.69
CA ILE A 562 -21.65 -7.64 13.98
C ILE A 562 -21.17 -8.55 15.11
N THR A 563 -19.87 -8.56 15.36
CA THR A 563 -19.24 -9.36 16.41
C THR A 563 -18.24 -8.52 17.21
N ARG A 564 -18.10 -8.78 18.52
CA ARG A 564 -17.26 -7.96 19.43
C ARG A 564 -15.80 -7.84 18.99
N GLY A 565 -15.25 -8.85 18.32
CA GLY A 565 -13.86 -8.84 17.85
C GLY A 565 -13.64 -8.20 16.49
N VAL A 566 -14.70 -7.67 15.85
CA VAL A 566 -14.65 -7.10 14.50
C VAL A 566 -14.83 -5.59 14.59
N THR A 567 -13.81 -4.85 14.14
CA THR A 567 -13.80 -3.39 14.19
C THR A 567 -13.27 -2.79 12.89
N VAL A 568 -13.92 -1.71 12.44
CA VAL A 568 -13.44 -0.84 11.37
C VAL A 568 -13.19 0.54 11.97
N ASN A 569 -12.00 1.08 11.77
CA ASN A 569 -11.57 2.35 12.32
C ASN A 569 -11.20 3.26 11.15
N ASN A 570 -11.72 4.48 11.16
CA ASN A 570 -11.44 5.52 10.18
C ASN A 570 -11.72 5.07 8.73
N ALA A 571 -13.00 4.84 8.42
CA ALA A 571 -13.44 4.52 7.07
C ALA A 571 -14.13 5.72 6.42
N LEU A 572 -13.97 5.87 5.11
CA LEU A 572 -14.69 6.85 4.32
C LEU A 572 -15.12 6.29 2.96
N THR A 573 -16.14 6.91 2.41
CA THR A 573 -16.54 6.73 1.00
C THR A 573 -16.51 8.07 0.27
N TYR A 574 -16.10 8.06 -0.99
CA TYR A 574 -16.04 9.25 -1.82
C TYR A 574 -16.69 9.03 -3.20
N ASN A 575 -17.50 9.98 -3.66
CA ASN A 575 -18.09 9.96 -4.99
C ASN A 575 -17.32 10.88 -5.96
N LEU A 576 -16.73 10.27 -6.98
CA LEU A 576 -16.08 10.92 -8.12
C LEU A 576 -17.00 11.00 -9.35
N SER A 577 -18.07 10.20 -9.40
CA SER A 577 -19.01 10.19 -10.52
C SER A 577 -19.75 11.52 -10.65
N SER A 578 -19.99 11.96 -11.87
CA SER A 578 -20.90 13.07 -12.19
C SER A 578 -22.30 12.60 -12.63
N LEU A 579 -22.55 11.28 -12.67
CA LEU A 579 -23.76 10.70 -13.27
C LEU A 579 -24.89 10.60 -12.24
N ALA A 580 -25.94 11.41 -12.40
CA ALA A 580 -27.08 11.45 -11.48
C ALA A 580 -27.68 10.05 -11.25
N GLY A 581 -28.04 9.76 -9.99
CA GLY A 581 -28.51 8.44 -9.58
C GLY A 581 -27.39 7.42 -9.30
N SER A 582 -26.13 7.86 -9.32
CA SER A 582 -24.98 7.04 -8.92
C SER A 582 -24.49 7.39 -7.51
N GLY A 583 -23.82 6.45 -6.84
CA GLY A 583 -23.19 6.72 -5.56
C GLY A 583 -23.08 5.51 -4.63
N ILE A 584 -22.78 5.77 -3.37
CA ILE A 584 -22.65 4.77 -2.31
C ILE A 584 -23.61 5.14 -1.19
N ALA A 585 -24.47 4.21 -0.76
CA ALA A 585 -25.49 4.49 0.23
C ALA A 585 -24.94 4.51 1.67
N HIS A 586 -23.98 3.62 1.99
CA HIS A 586 -23.39 3.49 3.33
C HIS A 586 -21.89 3.17 3.29
N VAL A 587 -21.19 3.61 4.34
CA VAL A 587 -19.75 3.37 4.51
C VAL A 587 -19.50 1.94 4.98
N VAL A 588 -20.14 1.52 6.08
CA VAL A 588 -20.02 0.16 6.64
C VAL A 588 -21.40 -0.41 6.94
N ASN A 589 -21.73 -1.57 6.39
CA ASN A 589 -23.05 -2.20 6.49
C ASN A 589 -24.15 -1.17 6.16
N ASP A 590 -24.99 -0.82 7.13
CA ASP A 590 -26.07 0.17 7.05
C ASP A 590 -25.74 1.50 7.77
N GLN A 591 -24.45 1.74 8.06
CA GLN A 591 -23.95 2.91 8.78
C GLN A 591 -23.13 3.84 7.89
N GLY A 592 -23.14 5.12 8.24
CA GLY A 592 -22.51 6.19 7.45
C GLY A 592 -23.48 6.81 6.46
N ALA A 593 -23.27 8.09 6.16
CA ALA A 593 -24.08 8.84 5.21
C ALA A 593 -23.82 8.38 3.76
N SER A 594 -24.79 8.63 2.88
CA SER A 594 -24.63 8.37 1.45
C SER A 594 -23.79 9.43 0.76
N VAL A 595 -23.09 9.04 -0.30
CA VAL A 595 -22.41 9.93 -1.24
C VAL A 595 -22.96 9.77 -2.66
N GLY A 596 -22.99 10.84 -3.44
CA GLY A 596 -23.48 10.82 -4.82
C GLY A 596 -23.71 12.21 -5.42
N PRO A 597 -23.91 12.32 -6.75
CA PRO A 597 -24.10 13.60 -7.42
C PRO A 597 -25.33 14.36 -6.88
N GLY A 598 -25.15 15.64 -6.58
CA GLY A 598 -26.19 16.50 -5.99
C GLY A 598 -26.37 16.35 -4.48
N GLY A 599 -25.56 15.51 -3.82
CA GLY A 599 -25.50 15.34 -2.37
C GLY A 599 -24.09 15.53 -1.81
N ASN A 600 -23.72 14.72 -0.82
CA ASN A 600 -22.36 14.69 -0.28
C ASN A 600 -21.41 14.01 -1.27
N ASN A 601 -20.20 14.56 -1.42
CA ASN A 601 -19.12 13.85 -2.13
C ASN A 601 -18.35 12.91 -1.21
N THR A 602 -18.33 13.16 0.09
CA THR A 602 -17.58 12.36 1.07
C THR A 602 -18.48 12.00 2.25
N ALA A 603 -18.34 10.79 2.77
CA ALA A 603 -18.95 10.38 4.03
C ALA A 603 -17.92 9.64 4.89
N TYR A 604 -17.93 9.96 6.19
CA TYR A 604 -16.98 9.43 7.16
C TYR A 604 -17.69 8.51 8.15
N LEU A 605 -16.96 7.47 8.59
CA LEU A 605 -17.32 6.64 9.73
C LEU A 605 -16.07 6.38 10.58
N PRO A 606 -15.83 7.19 11.62
CA PRO A 606 -14.66 7.06 12.49
C PRO A 606 -14.54 5.69 13.16
N PHE A 607 -15.67 5.10 13.57
CA PHE A 607 -15.66 3.79 14.23
C PHE A 607 -16.88 2.95 13.89
N TYR A 608 -16.66 1.66 13.64
CA TYR A 608 -17.70 0.63 13.59
C TYR A 608 -17.27 -0.61 14.39
N GLY A 609 -18.16 -1.11 15.24
CA GLY A 609 -17.95 -2.28 16.09
C GLY A 609 -18.96 -2.31 17.23
N ILE A 610 -19.07 -3.44 17.93
CA ILE A 610 -19.96 -3.52 19.11
C ILE A 610 -19.48 -2.55 20.18
N THR A 611 -20.31 -1.55 20.52
CA THR A 611 -19.93 -0.46 21.43
C THR A 611 -20.76 -0.51 22.72
N PRO A 612 -20.13 -0.58 23.91
CA PRO A 612 -20.85 -0.54 25.16
C PRO A 612 -21.25 0.90 25.54
N ILE A 613 -22.55 1.15 25.71
CA ILE A 613 -23.06 2.34 26.40
C ILE A 613 -23.09 2.03 27.89
N THR A 614 -22.30 2.78 28.67
CA THR A 614 -22.34 2.69 30.13
C THR A 614 -23.53 3.48 30.66
N VAL A 615 -24.46 2.77 31.29
CA VAL A 615 -25.62 3.31 32.01
C VAL A 615 -25.32 3.26 33.50
N ARG A 616 -24.96 4.41 34.08
CA ARG A 616 -24.57 4.51 35.49
C ARG A 616 -25.68 5.14 36.32
N ALA A 617 -26.17 4.42 37.34
CA ALA A 617 -27.01 5.04 38.35
C ALA A 617 -26.20 6.09 39.14
N ASN A 618 -26.72 7.31 39.21
CA ASN A 618 -26.07 8.39 39.94
C ASN A 618 -26.23 8.15 41.45
N ASN A 619 -25.20 8.52 42.22
CA ASN A 619 -25.27 8.45 43.68
C ASN A 619 -26.33 9.41 44.21
N ALA A 620 -27.00 9.02 45.29
CA ALA A 620 -28.00 9.84 45.97
C ALA A 620 -27.78 9.82 47.49
N ALA A 621 -28.43 10.73 48.21
CA ALA A 621 -28.42 10.73 49.66
C ALA A 621 -29.77 11.16 50.23
N ARG A 622 -30.09 10.68 51.43
CA ARG A 622 -31.23 11.13 52.23
C ARG A 622 -30.96 11.05 53.73
N ALA A 623 -31.72 11.79 54.52
CA ALA A 623 -31.73 11.63 55.98
C ALA A 623 -32.53 10.38 56.40
N PHE A 624 -32.17 9.80 57.55
CA PHE A 624 -32.96 8.74 58.17
C PHE A 624 -34.41 9.18 58.40
N GLY A 625 -35.35 8.31 58.05
CA GLY A 625 -36.80 8.55 58.11
C GLY A 625 -37.38 9.35 56.94
N ALA A 626 -36.56 9.85 56.00
CA ALA A 626 -37.04 10.43 54.75
C ALA A 626 -37.29 9.35 53.69
N GLU A 627 -38.21 9.60 52.75
CA GLU A 627 -38.41 8.75 51.58
C GLU A 627 -37.18 8.74 50.66
N ASN A 628 -37.05 7.71 49.81
CA ASN A 628 -36.00 7.68 48.82
C ASN A 628 -36.22 8.79 47.78
N PRO A 629 -35.17 9.54 47.41
CA PRO A 629 -35.28 10.49 46.30
C PRO A 629 -35.51 9.73 44.99
N PRO A 630 -36.04 10.40 43.93
CA PRO A 630 -36.00 9.84 42.60
C PRO A 630 -34.55 9.58 42.18
N PHE A 631 -34.27 8.36 41.71
CA PHE A 631 -32.95 8.02 41.20
C PHE A 631 -32.79 8.48 39.75
N SER A 632 -31.56 8.83 39.37
CA SER A 632 -31.21 9.26 38.02
C SER A 632 -30.04 8.45 37.48
N VAL A 633 -29.77 8.59 36.17
CA VAL A 633 -28.65 7.92 35.48
C VAL A 633 -27.82 8.91 34.69
N SER A 634 -26.57 8.53 34.42
CA SER A 634 -25.69 9.14 33.42
C SER A 634 -25.31 8.11 32.35
N TYR A 635 -25.21 8.58 31.11
CA TYR A 635 -24.86 7.77 29.94
C TYR A 635 -23.49 8.19 29.39
N SER A 636 -22.70 7.23 28.93
CA SER A 636 -21.41 7.47 28.26
C SER A 636 -21.05 6.31 27.34
N GLY A 637 -20.12 6.52 26.40
CA GLY A 637 -19.67 5.50 25.44
C GLY A 637 -20.31 5.59 24.05
N PHE A 638 -21.01 6.69 23.74
CA PHE A 638 -21.45 6.99 22.38
C PHE A 638 -20.25 7.27 21.46
N VAL A 639 -20.40 6.92 20.17
CA VAL A 639 -19.37 7.10 19.13
C VAL A 639 -19.97 7.84 17.93
N ASN A 640 -19.13 8.28 16.99
CA ASN A 640 -19.57 8.90 15.73
C ASN A 640 -20.48 10.15 15.89
N GLY A 641 -20.29 10.90 16.98
CA GLY A 641 -21.10 12.09 17.27
C GLY A 641 -22.48 11.80 17.89
N ASP A 642 -22.82 10.53 18.13
CA ASP A 642 -24.06 10.16 18.81
C ASP A 642 -24.11 10.71 20.24
N THR A 643 -25.34 10.95 20.72
CA THR A 643 -25.62 11.39 22.09
C THR A 643 -26.78 10.57 22.66
N ALA A 644 -27.20 10.88 23.90
CA ALA A 644 -28.38 10.24 24.50
C ALA A 644 -29.69 10.40 23.69
N ALA A 645 -29.71 11.25 22.65
CA ALA A 645 -30.81 11.36 21.70
C ALA A 645 -31.09 10.05 20.91
N VAL A 646 -30.12 9.13 20.81
CA VAL A 646 -30.30 7.81 20.17
C VAL A 646 -30.88 6.76 21.12
N LEU A 647 -31.25 7.16 22.35
CA LEU A 647 -31.88 6.28 23.33
C LEU A 647 -33.39 6.51 23.37
N GLY A 648 -34.15 5.42 23.49
CA GLY A 648 -35.59 5.42 23.76
C GLY A 648 -35.89 4.80 25.13
N GLY A 649 -37.05 5.13 25.71
CA GLY A 649 -37.50 4.56 26.99
C GLY A 649 -36.66 4.98 28.20
N ALA A 650 -36.66 4.17 29.26
CA ALA A 650 -35.95 4.47 30.51
C ALA A 650 -35.42 3.21 31.21
N PRO A 651 -34.26 3.29 31.89
CA PRO A 651 -33.74 2.20 32.69
C PRO A 651 -34.54 1.99 33.98
N ALA A 652 -34.57 0.75 34.46
CA ALA A 652 -35.17 0.42 35.75
C ALA A 652 -34.18 0.70 36.89
N LEU A 653 -34.57 1.56 37.83
CA LEU A 653 -33.76 1.91 39.01
C LEU A 653 -34.42 1.38 40.28
N SER A 654 -33.63 0.77 41.17
CA SER A 654 -34.13 0.22 42.43
C SER A 654 -33.09 0.26 43.53
N THR A 655 -33.54 0.25 44.78
CA THR A 655 -32.69 0.04 45.96
C THR A 655 -33.41 -0.83 46.98
N THR A 656 -32.66 -1.50 47.86
CA THR A 656 -33.22 -2.23 49.00
C THR A 656 -33.57 -1.31 50.17
N ALA A 657 -33.05 -0.08 50.18
CA ALA A 657 -33.35 0.89 51.24
C ALA A 657 -34.84 1.28 51.22
N LYS A 658 -35.48 1.26 52.38
CA LYS A 658 -36.84 1.78 52.64
C LYS A 658 -36.76 2.99 53.57
N THR A 659 -37.84 3.75 53.73
CA THR A 659 -37.90 4.98 54.54
C THR A 659 -37.16 4.90 55.90
N TYR A 660 -37.30 3.79 56.62
CA TYR A 660 -36.66 3.54 57.92
C TYR A 660 -35.45 2.57 57.91
N SER A 661 -34.83 2.34 56.76
CA SER A 661 -33.54 1.63 56.69
C SER A 661 -32.48 2.37 57.49
N LEU A 662 -31.66 1.64 58.26
CA LEU A 662 -30.63 2.22 59.11
C LEU A 662 -29.63 3.05 58.30
N PRO A 663 -29.03 4.10 58.91
CA PRO A 663 -27.94 4.86 58.29
C PRO A 663 -26.85 3.94 57.72
N GLY A 664 -26.41 4.22 56.50
CA GLY A 664 -25.49 3.35 55.75
C GLY A 664 -25.54 3.57 54.24
N LEU A 665 -24.76 2.77 53.51
CA LEU A 665 -24.71 2.77 52.05
C LEU A 665 -25.55 1.64 51.49
N TYR A 666 -26.44 1.97 50.55
CA TYR A 666 -27.30 1.01 49.87
C TYR A 666 -27.08 1.11 48.36
N PRO A 667 -26.89 -0.01 47.63
CA PRO A 667 -26.78 0.05 46.18
C PRO A 667 -28.04 0.62 45.53
N ILE A 668 -27.85 1.49 44.55
CA ILE A 668 -28.87 1.85 43.56
C ILE A 668 -28.60 0.97 42.35
N ARG A 669 -29.37 -0.11 42.21
CA ARG A 669 -29.27 -1.05 41.09
C ARG A 669 -29.93 -0.43 39.86
N VAL A 670 -29.27 -0.60 38.72
CA VAL A 670 -29.79 -0.20 37.40
C VAL A 670 -29.91 -1.43 36.51
N GLY A 671 -31.01 -1.53 35.78
CA GLY A 671 -31.27 -2.57 34.79
C GLY A 671 -31.99 -1.99 33.58
N GLN A 672 -32.24 -2.82 32.56
CA GLN A 672 -32.70 -2.35 31.25
C GLN A 672 -34.05 -1.63 31.28
N GLY A 673 -35.05 -2.11 32.04
CA GLY A 673 -36.38 -1.48 32.01
C GLY A 673 -36.96 -1.45 30.59
N THR A 674 -37.33 -0.27 30.11
CA THR A 674 -37.78 -0.03 28.72
C THR A 674 -36.70 0.60 27.85
N LEU A 675 -35.47 0.73 28.35
CA LEU A 675 -34.36 1.35 27.63
C LEU A 675 -34.05 0.58 26.34
N SER A 676 -34.02 1.30 25.23
CA SER A 676 -33.68 0.80 23.90
C SER A 676 -32.77 1.79 23.16
N VAL A 677 -32.15 1.30 22.09
CA VAL A 677 -31.37 2.11 21.14
C VAL A 677 -32.24 2.29 19.90
N THR A 678 -32.39 3.52 19.42
CA THR A 678 -33.20 3.87 18.25
C THR A 678 -32.38 3.99 16.97
N SER A 679 -31.05 4.11 17.07
CA SER A 679 -30.15 4.03 15.92
C SER A 679 -29.89 2.58 15.50
N ASN A 680 -29.50 2.39 14.25
CA ASN A 680 -29.09 1.08 13.73
C ASN A 680 -27.65 0.69 14.13
N PHE A 681 -26.93 1.56 14.86
CA PHE A 681 -25.57 1.30 15.29
C PHE A 681 -25.54 0.19 16.37
N PRO A 682 -24.56 -0.74 16.34
CA PRO A 682 -24.52 -1.92 17.22
C PRO A 682 -24.12 -1.61 18.68
N TYR A 683 -24.91 -0.80 19.37
CA TYR A 683 -24.74 -0.51 20.79
C TYR A 683 -25.24 -1.64 21.69
N VAL A 684 -24.55 -1.85 22.82
CA VAL A 684 -24.97 -2.75 23.90
C VAL A 684 -24.91 -2.03 25.24
N PHE A 685 -25.83 -2.33 26.16
CA PHE A 685 -25.84 -1.68 27.48
C PHE A 685 -24.93 -2.35 28.49
N ASN A 686 -24.14 -1.53 29.18
CA ASN A 686 -23.36 -1.91 30.36
C ASN A 686 -23.90 -1.16 31.59
N PHE A 687 -24.47 -1.90 32.54
CA PHE A 687 -25.17 -1.33 33.70
C PHE A 687 -24.26 -1.22 34.92
N VAL A 688 -24.10 -0.01 35.46
CA VAL A 688 -23.26 0.26 36.63
C VAL A 688 -24.08 0.85 37.77
N SER A 689 -24.09 0.14 38.91
CA SER A 689 -24.84 0.58 40.09
C SER A 689 -24.25 1.84 40.73
N GLY A 690 -25.13 2.66 41.29
CA GLY A 690 -24.79 3.80 42.13
C GLY A 690 -24.95 3.46 43.61
N THR A 691 -24.83 4.46 44.47
CA THR A 691 -24.97 4.31 45.93
C THR A 691 -25.92 5.35 46.50
N LEU A 692 -26.88 4.91 47.32
CA LEU A 692 -27.70 5.73 48.18
C LEU A 692 -27.08 5.78 49.58
N LEU A 693 -26.70 6.97 50.04
CA LEU A 693 -26.26 7.21 51.41
C LEU A 693 -27.45 7.62 52.29
N VAL A 694 -27.78 6.82 53.29
CA VAL A 694 -28.72 7.17 54.36
C VAL A 694 -27.92 7.74 55.52
N ARG A 695 -28.15 9.02 55.87
CA ARG A 695 -27.41 9.74 56.93
C ARG A 695 -28.18 9.75 58.24
N LEU A 696 -27.45 9.70 59.35
CA LEU A 696 -27.96 10.15 60.65
C LEU A 696 -28.34 11.63 60.54
N ARG A 697 -29.41 12.03 61.23
CA ARG A 697 -29.83 13.43 61.28
C ARG A 697 -28.78 14.29 61.97
#